data_AF-A0A7J6FHC2-F1
#
_entry.id   AF-A0A7J6FHC2-F1
#
_cell.length_a   1.000
_cell.length_b   1.000
_cell.length_c   1.000
_cell.angle_alpha   90.00
_cell.angle_beta   90.00
_cell.angle_gamma   90.00
#
_symmetry.space_group_name_H-M   'P 1'
#
loop_
_entity.id
_entity.type
_entity.pdbx_description
1 polymer ?
#
loop_
_entity_poly.entity_id
_entity_poly.type
_entity_poly.pdbx_seq_one_letter_code
_entity_poly.pdbx_strand_id
1 'polypeptide(L)'
;MRGTELPLNQTQKVRLQRALDKLESLSSKSNSNASVTVADSIPVNYEDGVLKGHGTSELNGEVVATLCGIVERVNKLVYVRALRSRYKPEVGDIIVGRVVEVAPKRWRIEINFSQDAVLMLSSMNLPDGIQRRRTALDELNMRSIFEENDVICAEVRGFQHDGLHLQARSQKYGKLKRGQLLTVPPYLVKRRKQHFHNLEDYGIDLILGCNGFIWVGEHVVPADDMVEDQTEQQTVKSDVTLTSLEEQEQVSTPLEIRQYICRTANAIRVLSTLGFIVTVEVIMEIVDLSCSMNVDIHEMLGSEFCVLVAEKEHLGIDLKGLHKSRLTIHPFGVVIGSIVHPNNRETSVLLHCVSLEKDRPCQFLSAQQKLLRMNAYGSVYVILEQMFDAILPPVKSPIFALINAWKPACGIYSNRLRDLGDLAHFPSQAQTTRPLVRRLSRREKTEDAVLAGLCFLLVHPELPAIIYPKPHLTSNPVLQIPRRHERFIGLVTKSQYSSYTSDRRTRNRNNSRDSSVPKVDNKPIGLGRKQGGSSSLYSRPSLLEMKNERVENRARVYEFLRGLGIVPDELDGLELPVTVEVMRERVEFLISLGLTVEDINNYPLVLGCSVKKNMIPVLDYLGKLGVRKSTFTDFLRRYPQVLHASVVIDLAPVVKYLQGMDIKPGDIPRVLERYPEVLGFKLEGTMSTSVAYLVGIGVARREIGSIFTRYPEILGMRVGRVIKPFVEYLESLGIPRLAVARLIEKRPHILGFGLEDRIKPNVESLLEFHVREASMASVVAQYPEIIGLDLKSKLRSQQGLLKSVIDLDIEDFGRIVEKMPQVVSLSKAPMIKHVDFLKDCGLSLDQLRQMIMGCPQLLALNVDIMKLSFNFFITEMGRPLDDLVAFPAFFTYGLESTIKPRHRMVARKGLECSLAWMLNCSDEKFKQRMDYDTIELDEMEPEPLFDMNTLMEARSDDSGSEYEDSDDDYED
;
A
#
# COMPACT_ATOMS: atom_id res chain seq x y z
N MET A 1 -31.29 -13.17 -13.35
CA MET A 1 -29.82 -13.22 -13.08
C MET A 1 -29.09 -12.55 -14.24
N ARG A 2 -28.00 -11.78 -13.99
CA ARG A 2 -27.01 -11.28 -14.97
C ARG A 2 -25.78 -10.82 -14.15
N GLY A 3 -24.71 -11.62 -14.11
CA GLY A 3 -23.52 -11.33 -13.28
C GLY A 3 -22.42 -12.38 -13.46
N THR A 4 -22.79 -13.64 -13.65
CA THR A 4 -21.94 -14.73 -14.10
C THR A 4 -22.62 -15.42 -15.29
N GLU A 5 -21.93 -15.52 -16.42
CA GLU A 5 -22.41 -16.31 -17.57
C GLU A 5 -22.00 -17.77 -17.35
N LEU A 6 -22.80 -18.51 -16.57
CA LEU A 6 -22.64 -19.95 -16.42
C LEU A 6 -22.76 -20.62 -17.81
N PRO A 7 -21.75 -21.39 -18.27
CA PRO A 7 -21.79 -22.07 -19.56
C PRO A 7 -22.76 -23.28 -19.50
N LEU A 8 -24.05 -22.97 -19.64
CA LEU A 8 -25.14 -23.94 -19.58
C LEU A 8 -25.35 -24.61 -20.96
N ASN A 9 -25.34 -25.94 -20.98
CA ASN A 9 -25.75 -26.72 -22.14
C ASN A 9 -27.28 -26.61 -22.36
N GLN A 10 -27.79 -27.06 -23.52
CA GLN A 10 -29.20 -26.86 -23.86
C GLN A 10 -30.18 -27.58 -22.90
N THR A 11 -29.82 -28.76 -22.40
CA THR A 11 -30.60 -29.51 -21.41
C THR A 11 -30.62 -28.81 -20.06
N GLN A 12 -29.47 -28.29 -19.61
CA GLN A 12 -29.33 -27.50 -18.38
C GLN A 12 -30.16 -26.21 -18.44
N LYS A 13 -30.16 -25.51 -19.59
CA LYS A 13 -31.00 -24.31 -19.81
C LYS A 13 -32.49 -24.63 -19.66
N VAL A 14 -32.97 -25.72 -20.25
CA VAL A 14 -34.38 -26.14 -20.16
C VAL A 14 -34.75 -26.58 -18.74
N ARG A 15 -33.87 -27.28 -18.02
CA ARG A 15 -34.06 -27.65 -16.61
C ARG A 15 -34.13 -26.43 -15.69
N LEU A 16 -33.16 -25.52 -15.80
CA LEU A 16 -33.10 -24.29 -15.02
C LEU A 16 -34.32 -23.41 -15.28
N GLN A 17 -34.69 -23.20 -16.55
CA GLN A 17 -35.86 -22.41 -16.90
C GLN A 17 -37.13 -23.01 -16.30
N ARG A 18 -37.35 -24.33 -16.44
CA ARG A 18 -38.50 -25.02 -15.85
C ARG A 18 -38.56 -24.88 -14.32
N ALA A 19 -37.42 -24.92 -13.63
CA ALA A 19 -37.37 -24.71 -12.18
C ALA A 19 -37.76 -23.26 -11.81
N LEU A 20 -37.23 -22.27 -12.54
CA LEU A 20 -37.53 -20.85 -12.35
C LEU A 20 -38.99 -20.51 -12.67
N ASP A 21 -39.52 -20.97 -13.80
CA ASP A 21 -40.93 -20.79 -14.19
C ASP A 21 -41.87 -21.31 -13.10
N LYS A 22 -41.52 -22.46 -12.50
CA LYS A 22 -42.33 -23.08 -11.43
C LYS A 22 -42.22 -22.30 -10.11
N LEU A 23 -41.04 -21.81 -9.74
CA LEU A 23 -40.86 -20.90 -8.59
C LEU A 23 -41.62 -19.57 -8.78
N GLU A 24 -41.63 -19.01 -9.99
CA GLU A 24 -42.39 -17.79 -10.33
C GLU A 24 -43.91 -18.04 -10.25
N SER A 25 -44.38 -19.21 -10.70
CA SER A 25 -45.79 -19.63 -10.59
C SER A 25 -46.30 -19.78 -9.14
N LEU A 26 -45.40 -20.01 -8.18
CA LEU A 26 -45.70 -20.05 -6.76
C LEU A 26 -45.75 -18.64 -6.15
N SER A 27 -44.83 -17.75 -6.58
CA SER A 27 -44.77 -16.36 -6.14
C SER A 27 -46.01 -15.55 -6.56
N SER A 28 -46.45 -15.70 -7.81
CA SER A 28 -47.48 -14.87 -8.46
C SER A 28 -48.83 -14.86 -7.75
N LYS A 29 -49.17 -15.94 -7.02
CA LYS A 29 -50.43 -16.06 -6.25
C LYS A 29 -50.52 -15.14 -5.02
N SER A 30 -49.45 -14.43 -4.65
CA SER A 30 -49.37 -13.71 -3.37
C SER A 30 -49.26 -12.18 -3.47
N ASN A 31 -48.67 -11.62 -4.53
CA ASN A 31 -48.18 -10.23 -4.51
C ASN A 31 -48.31 -9.46 -5.86
N SER A 32 -49.06 -9.97 -6.85
CA SER A 32 -49.16 -9.34 -8.19
C SER A 32 -49.52 -7.85 -8.18
N ASN A 33 -50.35 -7.43 -7.22
CA ASN A 33 -50.87 -6.06 -7.14
C ASN A 33 -49.99 -5.13 -6.27
N ALA A 34 -48.78 -5.58 -5.90
CA ALA A 34 -47.84 -4.83 -5.09
C ALA A 34 -46.52 -4.49 -5.81
N SER A 35 -46.21 -5.12 -6.95
CA SER A 35 -45.05 -4.77 -7.77
C SER A 35 -45.31 -3.51 -8.59
N VAL A 36 -44.35 -2.57 -8.60
CA VAL A 36 -44.40 -1.31 -9.37
C VAL A 36 -43.08 -1.05 -10.07
N THR A 37 -43.15 -0.33 -11.19
CA THR A 37 -42.04 0.22 -11.98
C THR A 37 -41.97 1.74 -11.83
N VAL A 38 -40.96 2.39 -12.41
CA VAL A 38 -40.80 3.85 -12.29
C VAL A 38 -41.93 4.58 -13.01
N ALA A 39 -42.53 5.55 -12.33
CA ALA A 39 -43.70 6.35 -12.71
C ALA A 39 -45.07 5.64 -12.66
N ASP A 40 -45.17 4.39 -12.22
CA ASP A 40 -46.47 3.77 -11.91
C ASP A 40 -47.14 4.48 -10.73
N SER A 41 -48.44 4.76 -10.82
CA SER A 41 -49.21 5.34 -9.71
C SER A 41 -49.56 4.28 -8.66
N ILE A 42 -49.35 4.64 -7.39
CA ILE A 42 -49.58 3.79 -6.24
C ILE A 42 -50.93 4.17 -5.63
N PRO A 43 -51.96 3.30 -5.67
CA PRO A 43 -53.25 3.63 -5.10
C PRO A 43 -53.14 3.84 -3.58
N VAL A 44 -53.56 5.02 -3.13
CA VAL A 44 -53.55 5.48 -1.73
C VAL A 44 -54.85 6.19 -1.42
N ASN A 45 -55.34 6.06 -0.19
CA ASN A 45 -56.52 6.77 0.28
C ASN A 45 -56.10 8.11 0.90
N TYR A 46 -56.57 9.23 0.36
CA TYR A 46 -56.13 10.56 0.76
C TYR A 46 -56.69 10.99 2.12
N GLU A 47 -57.88 10.48 2.48
CA GLU A 47 -58.52 10.72 3.78
C GLU A 47 -57.70 10.19 4.96
N ASP A 48 -56.89 9.14 4.73
CA ASP A 48 -56.03 8.55 5.76
C ASP A 48 -54.79 9.40 6.08
N GLY A 49 -54.48 10.48 5.34
CA GLY A 49 -53.33 11.34 5.61
C GLY A 49 -51.99 10.61 5.44
N VAL A 50 -51.78 10.03 4.25
CA VAL A 50 -50.66 9.15 3.92
C VAL A 50 -49.30 9.88 3.93
N LEU A 51 -48.31 9.26 4.57
CA LEU A 51 -46.91 9.69 4.58
C LEU A 51 -46.16 9.03 3.43
N LYS A 52 -45.45 9.82 2.64
CA LYS A 52 -44.62 9.37 1.51
C LYS A 52 -43.24 8.94 2.00
N GLY A 53 -42.91 7.67 1.80
CA GLY A 53 -41.61 7.10 2.14
C GLY A 53 -40.68 6.94 0.94
N HIS A 54 -39.52 6.33 1.15
CA HIS A 54 -38.50 6.21 0.12
C HIS A 54 -38.97 5.39 -1.09
N GLY A 55 -38.57 5.79 -2.30
CA GLY A 55 -39.04 5.17 -3.54
C GLY A 55 -40.45 5.61 -3.98
N THR A 56 -41.02 6.62 -3.34
CA THR A 56 -42.24 7.31 -3.79
C THR A 56 -41.97 8.80 -4.02
N SER A 57 -42.78 9.43 -4.85
CA SER A 57 -42.89 10.89 -5.01
C SER A 57 -44.36 11.26 -5.16
N GLU A 58 -44.68 12.54 -5.10
CA GLU A 58 -45.97 13.06 -5.54
C GLU A 58 -45.80 13.74 -6.91
N LEU A 59 -46.75 13.52 -7.83
CA LEU A 59 -46.81 14.17 -9.13
C LEU A 59 -48.29 14.42 -9.46
N ASN A 60 -48.66 15.67 -9.74
CA ASN A 60 -50.05 16.08 -10.03
C ASN A 60 -51.10 15.68 -8.95
N GLY A 61 -50.64 15.49 -7.70
CA GLY A 61 -51.46 14.99 -6.58
C GLY A 61 -51.44 13.47 -6.41
N GLU A 62 -51.01 12.70 -7.42
CA GLU A 62 -50.87 11.24 -7.33
C GLU A 62 -49.54 10.82 -6.69
N VAL A 63 -49.57 9.78 -5.85
CA VAL A 63 -48.35 9.17 -5.32
C VAL A 63 -47.80 8.19 -6.36
N VAL A 64 -46.64 8.49 -6.93
CA VAL A 64 -45.99 7.69 -7.98
C VAL A 64 -44.73 7.00 -7.47
N ALA A 65 -44.46 5.81 -8.00
CA ALA A 65 -43.24 5.07 -7.71
C ALA A 65 -42.01 5.71 -8.40
N THR A 66 -40.92 5.88 -7.67
CA THR A 66 -39.63 6.37 -8.22
C THR A 66 -38.58 5.27 -8.38
N LEU A 67 -38.90 4.03 -8.03
CA LEU A 67 -38.03 2.86 -8.10
C LEU A 67 -38.82 1.63 -8.54
N CYS A 68 -38.21 0.71 -9.30
CA CYS A 68 -38.80 -0.61 -9.55
C CYS A 68 -38.69 -1.49 -8.29
N GLY A 69 -39.82 -1.93 -7.74
CA GLY A 69 -39.88 -2.56 -6.43
C GLY A 69 -41.23 -3.13 -6.05
N ILE A 70 -41.37 -3.46 -4.77
CA ILE A 70 -42.63 -3.85 -4.13
C ILE A 70 -43.09 -2.70 -3.23
N VAL A 71 -44.33 -2.25 -3.37
CA VAL A 71 -44.98 -1.29 -2.49
C VAL A 71 -45.21 -1.94 -1.12
N GLU A 72 -44.63 -1.35 -0.09
CA GLU A 72 -44.91 -1.72 1.30
C GLU A 72 -45.68 -0.59 1.98
N ARG A 73 -46.72 -0.95 2.74
CA ARG A 73 -47.58 -0.02 3.49
C ARG A 73 -47.46 -0.36 4.97
N VAL A 74 -46.99 0.59 5.77
CA VAL A 74 -46.76 0.44 7.21
C VAL A 74 -47.47 1.57 7.95
N ASN A 75 -48.63 1.27 8.53
CA ASN A 75 -49.58 2.27 9.02
C ASN A 75 -49.89 3.29 7.91
N LYS A 76 -49.63 4.59 8.15
CA LYS A 76 -49.79 5.67 7.16
C LYS A 76 -48.61 5.81 6.20
N LEU A 77 -47.48 5.12 6.41
CA LEU A 77 -46.29 5.24 5.56
C LEU A 77 -46.40 4.30 4.35
N VAL A 78 -46.24 4.85 3.15
CA VAL A 78 -46.17 4.09 1.90
C VAL A 78 -44.80 4.29 1.26
N TYR A 79 -44.07 3.20 1.01
CA TYR A 79 -42.73 3.23 0.40
C TYR A 79 -42.54 2.09 -0.59
N VAL A 80 -41.52 2.19 -1.46
CA VAL A 80 -41.20 1.13 -2.44
C VAL A 80 -39.89 0.46 -2.06
N ARG A 81 -39.94 -0.81 -1.68
CA ARG A 81 -38.76 -1.67 -1.51
C ARG A 81 -38.27 -2.11 -2.87
N ALA A 82 -37.21 -1.48 -3.36
CA ALA A 82 -36.58 -1.82 -4.63
C ALA A 82 -36.13 -3.30 -4.67
N LEU A 83 -36.33 -3.97 -5.81
CA LEU A 83 -35.90 -5.37 -6.01
C LEU A 83 -34.38 -5.55 -5.96
N ARG A 84 -33.63 -4.46 -6.21
CA ARG A 84 -32.17 -4.39 -6.12
C ARG A 84 -31.78 -3.04 -5.53
N SER A 85 -30.97 -3.07 -4.47
CA SER A 85 -30.42 -1.87 -3.83
C SER A 85 -28.96 -2.09 -3.45
N ARG A 86 -28.18 -1.01 -3.44
CA ARG A 86 -26.96 -0.95 -2.61
C ARG A 86 -27.35 -1.01 -1.13
N TYR A 87 -26.40 -1.39 -0.28
CA TYR A 87 -26.64 -1.42 1.16
C TYR A 87 -27.03 -0.02 1.66
N LYS A 88 -27.95 0.02 2.63
CA LYS A 88 -28.37 1.23 3.34
C LYS A 88 -28.22 0.95 4.84
N PRO A 89 -27.28 1.60 5.53
CA PRO A 89 -26.98 1.30 6.92
C PRO A 89 -28.10 1.79 7.85
N GLU A 90 -28.63 0.88 8.66
CA GLU A 90 -29.56 1.16 9.74
C GLU A 90 -28.86 0.98 11.11
N VAL A 91 -29.27 1.73 12.12
CA VAL A 91 -28.62 1.68 13.45
C VAL A 91 -28.85 0.32 14.09
N GLY A 92 -27.78 -0.34 14.51
CA GLY A 92 -27.79 -1.71 15.01
C GLY A 92 -27.58 -2.80 13.94
N ASP A 93 -27.42 -2.45 12.66
CA ASP A 93 -26.98 -3.42 11.65
C ASP A 93 -25.61 -4.00 12.01
N ILE A 94 -25.49 -5.33 11.95
CA ILE A 94 -24.21 -6.04 12.01
C ILE A 94 -23.62 -6.06 10.60
N ILE A 95 -22.40 -5.54 10.45
CA ILE A 95 -21.67 -5.55 9.18
C ILE A 95 -20.31 -6.23 9.32
N VAL A 96 -19.84 -6.79 8.20
CA VAL A 96 -18.44 -7.12 8.00
C VAL A 96 -17.87 -6.09 7.04
N GLY A 97 -16.65 -5.61 7.27
CA GLY A 97 -16.03 -4.56 6.45
C GLY A 97 -14.53 -4.76 6.29
N ARG A 98 -13.95 -4.16 5.25
CA ARG A 98 -12.50 -4.16 5.02
C ARG A 98 -11.90 -2.80 5.39
N VAL A 99 -10.84 -2.76 6.18
CA VAL A 99 -10.10 -1.53 6.48
C VAL A 99 -9.43 -1.00 5.21
N VAL A 100 -9.72 0.25 4.85
CA VAL A 100 -9.18 0.95 3.67
C VAL A 100 -8.00 1.83 4.04
N GLU A 101 -8.06 2.50 5.19
CA GLU A 101 -7.07 3.47 5.66
C GLU A 101 -7.08 3.55 7.19
N VAL A 102 -5.90 3.48 7.82
CA VAL A 102 -5.73 3.82 9.25
C VAL A 102 -5.31 5.28 9.38
N ALA A 103 -6.28 6.13 9.71
CA ALA A 103 -6.16 7.59 9.84
C ALA A 103 -6.13 8.02 11.33
N PRO A 104 -5.77 9.29 11.64
CA PRO A 104 -5.70 9.76 13.03
C PRO A 104 -7.03 9.53 13.80
N LYS A 105 -6.95 8.77 14.90
CA LYS A 105 -8.06 8.40 15.80
C LYS A 105 -9.20 7.56 15.16
N ARG A 106 -9.12 7.21 13.87
CA ARG A 106 -10.20 6.51 13.13
C ARG A 106 -9.71 5.60 12.00
N TRP A 107 -10.31 4.42 11.86
CA TRP A 107 -10.20 3.58 10.66
C TRP A 107 -11.32 3.93 9.68
N ARG A 108 -10.99 4.03 8.38
CA ARG A 108 -11.97 4.02 7.28
C ARG A 108 -12.16 2.58 6.81
N ILE A 109 -13.41 2.17 6.62
CA ILE A 109 -13.79 0.78 6.37
C ILE A 109 -14.78 0.72 5.21
N GLU A 110 -14.44 -0.07 4.19
CA GLU A 110 -15.33 -0.43 3.09
C GLU A 110 -16.43 -1.35 3.61
N ILE A 111 -17.69 -0.96 3.38
CA ILE A 111 -18.87 -1.71 3.85
C ILE A 111 -19.97 -1.83 2.78
N ASN A 112 -19.65 -1.81 1.48
CA ASN A 112 -20.63 -1.89 0.38
C ASN A 112 -21.70 -0.76 0.37
N PHE A 113 -21.39 0.35 1.05
CA PHE A 113 -22.19 1.58 1.08
C PHE A 113 -21.65 2.60 0.05
N SER A 114 -22.33 3.73 -0.16
CA SER A 114 -21.89 4.79 -1.07
C SER A 114 -20.74 5.67 -0.54
N GLN A 115 -20.31 5.43 0.70
CA GLN A 115 -19.19 6.09 1.39
C GLN A 115 -18.53 5.07 2.31
N ASP A 116 -17.26 5.27 2.65
CA ASP A 116 -16.60 4.48 3.70
C ASP A 116 -17.21 4.78 5.06
N ALA A 117 -17.22 3.78 5.92
CA ALA A 117 -17.64 3.92 7.31
C ALA A 117 -16.45 4.21 8.23
N VAL A 118 -16.69 4.93 9.31
CA VAL A 118 -15.68 5.45 10.24
C VAL A 118 -15.78 4.73 11.58
N LEU A 119 -14.82 3.86 11.89
CA LEU A 119 -14.66 3.32 13.24
C LEU A 119 -13.71 4.22 14.03
N MET A 120 -14.22 4.89 15.05
CA MET A 120 -13.40 5.70 15.97
C MET A 120 -12.73 4.80 17.02
N LEU A 121 -11.47 5.10 17.38
CA LEU A 121 -10.72 4.45 18.46
C LEU A 121 -11.43 4.49 19.82
N SER A 122 -12.27 5.51 20.04
CA SER A 122 -13.15 5.65 21.21
C SER A 122 -14.40 4.76 21.19
N SER A 123 -14.69 4.09 20.06
CA SER A 123 -15.91 3.30 19.82
C SER A 123 -15.67 1.80 19.68
N MET A 124 -14.44 1.33 19.94
CA MET A 124 -14.07 -0.09 20.06
C MET A 124 -13.45 -0.43 21.42
N ASN A 125 -13.42 -1.72 21.77
CA ASN A 125 -12.61 -2.23 22.89
C ASN A 125 -11.15 -2.42 22.46
N LEU A 126 -10.20 -2.27 23.38
CA LEU A 126 -8.78 -2.62 23.13
C LEU A 126 -8.59 -4.13 23.39
N PRO A 127 -7.57 -4.77 22.76
CA PRO A 127 -7.26 -6.18 23.01
C PRO A 127 -6.95 -6.46 24.50
N ASP A 128 -6.39 -5.48 25.23
CA ASP A 128 -6.15 -5.53 26.67
C ASP A 128 -7.40 -5.83 27.54
N GLY A 129 -8.62 -5.78 26.98
CA GLY A 129 -9.90 -5.87 27.70
C GLY A 129 -10.24 -4.64 28.56
N ILE A 130 -9.22 -3.97 29.11
CA ILE A 130 -9.32 -2.87 30.09
C ILE A 130 -9.96 -1.63 29.46
N GLN A 131 -11.09 -1.20 30.03
CA GLN A 131 -11.82 0.00 29.60
C GLN A 131 -11.19 1.32 30.14
N ARG A 132 -9.93 1.58 29.78
CA ARG A 132 -9.22 2.83 30.09
C ARG A 132 -9.52 3.95 29.08
N ARG A 133 -9.32 5.22 29.48
CA ARG A 133 -9.38 6.38 28.56
C ARG A 133 -8.33 6.22 27.46
N ARG A 134 -8.70 6.49 26.21
CA ARG A 134 -7.77 6.40 25.08
C ARG A 134 -6.65 7.43 25.19
N THR A 135 -5.41 6.99 25.03
CA THR A 135 -4.18 7.81 25.08
C THR A 135 -3.59 8.00 23.68
N ALA A 136 -2.57 8.86 23.55
CA ALA A 136 -1.83 9.01 22.29
C ALA A 136 -1.09 7.70 21.88
N LEU A 137 -0.71 6.86 22.85
CA LEU A 137 -0.15 5.53 22.59
C LEU A 137 -1.16 4.60 21.90
N ASP A 138 -2.45 4.68 22.28
CA ASP A 138 -3.51 3.91 21.61
C ASP A 138 -3.76 4.39 20.18
N GLU A 139 -3.49 5.66 19.88
CA GLU A 139 -3.57 6.24 18.53
C GLU A 139 -2.40 5.81 17.64
N LEU A 140 -1.18 5.77 18.19
CA LEU A 140 -0.01 5.20 17.50
C LEU A 140 -0.20 3.69 17.24
N ASN A 141 -0.71 2.95 18.23
CA ASN A 141 -0.96 1.51 18.14
C ASN A 141 -2.22 1.14 17.33
N MET A 142 -2.92 2.08 16.70
CA MET A 142 -4.09 1.75 15.87
C MET A 142 -3.78 0.73 14.76
N ARG A 143 -2.55 0.74 14.23
CA ARG A 143 -2.11 -0.16 13.16
C ARG A 143 -1.79 -1.58 13.61
N SER A 144 -1.44 -1.81 14.89
CA SER A 144 -1.28 -3.17 15.43
C SER A 144 -2.60 -3.80 15.87
N ILE A 145 -3.66 -2.99 15.99
CA ILE A 145 -5.03 -3.43 16.25
C ILE A 145 -5.71 -3.84 14.92
N PHE A 146 -5.82 -2.91 13.96
CA PHE A 146 -6.23 -3.21 12.59
C PHE A 146 -5.34 -2.48 11.57
N GLU A 147 -4.88 -3.21 10.54
CA GLU A 147 -4.04 -2.74 9.44
C GLU A 147 -4.84 -2.58 8.13
N GLU A 148 -4.28 -1.94 7.09
CA GLU A 148 -4.98 -1.86 5.79
C GLU A 148 -5.25 -3.27 5.20
N ASN A 149 -6.43 -3.43 4.61
CA ASN A 149 -7.02 -4.68 4.10
C ASN A 149 -7.55 -5.66 5.15
N ASP A 150 -7.44 -5.37 6.46
CA ASP A 150 -8.06 -6.20 7.50
C ASP A 150 -9.56 -6.36 7.31
N VAL A 151 -10.07 -7.55 7.58
CA VAL A 151 -11.50 -7.83 7.64
C VAL A 151 -11.95 -7.75 9.09
N ILE A 152 -12.93 -6.90 9.39
CA ILE A 152 -13.44 -6.71 10.75
C ILE A 152 -14.97 -6.86 10.79
N CYS A 153 -15.50 -7.35 11.92
CA CYS A 153 -16.93 -7.29 12.21
C CYS A 153 -17.23 -6.12 13.15
N ALA A 154 -18.26 -5.32 12.82
CA ALA A 154 -18.68 -4.16 13.61
C ALA A 154 -20.20 -3.91 13.52
N GLU A 155 -20.70 -3.07 14.43
CA GLU A 155 -22.11 -2.65 14.50
C GLU A 155 -22.26 -1.20 14.02
N VAL A 156 -23.31 -0.91 13.26
CA VAL A 156 -23.62 0.45 12.79
C VAL A 156 -24.15 1.31 13.94
N ARG A 157 -23.39 2.35 14.32
CA ARG A 157 -23.79 3.31 15.36
C ARG A 157 -24.70 4.43 14.82
N GLY A 158 -24.61 4.73 13.53
CA GLY A 158 -25.41 5.77 12.85
C GLY A 158 -24.56 6.92 12.30
N PHE A 159 -25.23 7.90 11.70
CA PHE A 159 -24.59 9.04 11.04
C PHE A 159 -24.21 10.17 12.02
N GLN A 160 -23.10 10.86 11.73
CA GLN A 160 -22.66 12.10 12.38
C GLN A 160 -22.16 13.09 11.30
N HIS A 161 -21.70 14.27 11.69
CA HIS A 161 -21.19 15.30 10.76
C HIS A 161 -20.00 14.85 9.89
N ASP A 162 -19.28 13.79 10.30
CA ASP A 162 -18.06 13.25 9.69
C ASP A 162 -18.32 11.93 8.92
N GLY A 163 -19.59 11.54 8.72
CA GLY A 163 -20.00 10.38 7.93
C GLY A 163 -20.81 9.33 8.72
N LEU A 164 -20.72 8.07 8.29
CA LEU A 164 -21.33 6.92 8.99
C LEU A 164 -20.35 6.38 10.04
N HIS A 165 -20.77 6.30 11.31
CA HIS A 165 -19.92 5.77 12.38
C HIS A 165 -20.24 4.31 12.74
N LEU A 166 -19.19 3.55 13.04
CA LEU A 166 -19.24 2.16 13.48
C LEU A 166 -18.85 1.99 14.96
N GLN A 167 -19.09 0.80 15.48
CA GLN A 167 -18.88 0.42 16.88
C GLN A 167 -18.41 -1.04 17.02
N ALA A 168 -17.45 -1.28 17.90
CA ALA A 168 -16.95 -2.61 18.26
C ALA A 168 -16.74 -2.73 19.79
N ARG A 169 -17.79 -2.46 20.58
CA ARG A 169 -17.76 -2.40 22.07
C ARG A 169 -17.96 -3.74 22.79
N SER A 170 -17.80 -4.88 22.11
CA SER A 170 -17.99 -6.23 22.67
C SER A 170 -16.96 -7.18 22.08
N GLN A 171 -16.51 -8.19 22.82
CA GLN A 171 -15.48 -9.14 22.38
C GLN A 171 -15.86 -9.92 21.11
N LYS A 172 -17.16 -10.07 20.81
CA LYS A 172 -17.67 -10.63 19.55
C LYS A 172 -17.45 -9.74 18.31
N TYR A 173 -16.90 -8.54 18.47
CA TYR A 173 -16.59 -7.58 17.40
C TYR A 173 -15.08 -7.34 17.35
N GLY A 174 -14.46 -7.40 16.17
CA GLY A 174 -13.01 -7.30 16.04
C GLY A 174 -12.47 -7.82 14.70
N LYS A 175 -11.16 -8.09 14.67
CA LYS A 175 -10.39 -8.59 13.50
C LYS A 175 -10.72 -10.05 13.25
N LEU A 176 -11.26 -10.35 12.07
CA LEU A 176 -11.58 -11.70 11.64
C LEU A 176 -10.32 -12.34 11.04
N LYS A 177 -9.97 -13.54 11.50
CA LYS A 177 -8.76 -14.28 11.09
C LYS A 177 -9.14 -15.70 10.68
N ARG A 178 -8.25 -16.38 9.92
CA ARG A 178 -8.38 -17.79 9.52
C ARG A 178 -9.72 -18.15 8.85
N GLY A 179 -10.09 -17.38 7.81
CA GLY A 179 -11.33 -17.56 7.07
C GLY A 179 -11.34 -16.82 5.74
N GLN A 180 -12.52 -16.79 5.12
CA GLN A 180 -12.77 -16.21 3.80
C GLN A 180 -13.90 -15.18 3.87
N LEU A 181 -13.63 -13.98 3.34
CA LEU A 181 -14.63 -12.96 3.06
C LEU A 181 -15.31 -13.24 1.72
N LEU A 182 -16.63 -13.08 1.67
CA LEU A 182 -17.49 -13.28 0.51
C LEU A 182 -18.36 -12.04 0.30
N THR A 183 -18.51 -11.62 -0.95
CA THR A 183 -19.37 -10.50 -1.34
C THR A 183 -20.60 -11.01 -2.08
N VAL A 184 -21.78 -10.79 -1.51
CA VAL A 184 -23.09 -11.05 -2.13
C VAL A 184 -23.88 -9.74 -2.26
N PRO A 185 -24.88 -9.66 -3.17
CA PRO A 185 -25.76 -8.50 -3.21
C PRO A 185 -26.52 -8.32 -1.89
N PRO A 186 -26.52 -7.12 -1.26
CA PRO A 186 -27.05 -6.91 0.10
C PRO A 186 -28.50 -7.36 0.28
N TYR A 187 -29.33 -7.19 -0.76
CA TYR A 187 -30.75 -7.55 -0.75
C TYR A 187 -31.01 -9.07 -0.60
N LEU A 188 -29.99 -9.92 -0.71
CA LEU A 188 -30.10 -11.36 -0.44
C LEU A 188 -29.93 -11.70 1.05
N VAL A 189 -29.36 -10.80 1.86
CA VAL A 189 -29.21 -11.01 3.32
C VAL A 189 -30.41 -10.40 4.03
N LYS A 190 -31.18 -11.21 4.76
CA LYS A 190 -32.28 -10.72 5.59
C LYS A 190 -31.76 -10.26 6.96
N ARG A 191 -32.11 -9.03 7.36
CA ARG A 191 -31.98 -8.55 8.74
C ARG A 191 -32.72 -9.49 9.70
N ARG A 192 -32.03 -9.97 10.73
CA ARG A 192 -32.52 -10.87 11.78
C ARG A 192 -31.97 -10.40 13.14
N LYS A 193 -32.41 -11.02 14.24
CA LYS A 193 -31.85 -10.75 15.58
C LYS A 193 -30.47 -11.35 15.81
N GLN A 194 -30.11 -12.35 15.00
CA GLN A 194 -28.85 -13.08 15.07
C GLN A 194 -28.24 -13.11 13.67
N HIS A 195 -26.97 -12.73 13.61
CA HIS A 195 -26.13 -12.69 12.40
C HIS A 195 -24.80 -13.43 12.59
N PHE A 196 -24.53 -13.92 13.80
CA PHE A 196 -23.38 -14.77 14.19
C PHE A 196 -23.89 -16.18 14.41
N HIS A 197 -23.25 -17.17 13.78
CA HIS A 197 -23.66 -18.56 13.83
C HIS A 197 -22.43 -19.46 13.94
N ASN A 198 -22.26 -20.11 15.09
CA ASN A 198 -21.35 -21.24 15.23
C ASN A 198 -21.99 -22.46 14.55
N LEU A 199 -21.21 -23.20 13.79
CA LEU A 199 -21.60 -24.46 13.17
C LEU A 199 -20.70 -25.56 13.76
N GLU A 200 -21.07 -26.00 14.98
CA GLU A 200 -20.27 -26.88 15.84
C GLU A 200 -19.88 -28.18 15.15
N ASP A 201 -20.82 -28.82 14.42
CA ASP A 201 -20.60 -30.04 13.63
C ASP A 201 -19.53 -29.90 12.53
N TYR A 202 -19.15 -28.66 12.18
CA TYR A 202 -18.22 -28.32 11.11
C TYR A 202 -16.99 -27.53 11.59
N GLY A 203 -16.95 -27.13 12.87
CA GLY A 203 -15.86 -26.33 13.44
C GLY A 203 -15.67 -24.94 12.81
N ILE A 204 -16.75 -24.30 12.32
CA ILE A 204 -16.68 -23.01 11.62
C ILE A 204 -17.64 -21.95 12.18
N ASP A 205 -17.18 -20.70 12.19
CA ASP A 205 -18.01 -19.52 12.46
C ASP A 205 -18.47 -18.85 11.14
N LEU A 206 -19.78 -18.57 11.07
CA LEU A 206 -20.45 -17.91 9.95
C LEU A 206 -21.05 -16.56 10.41
N ILE A 207 -20.61 -15.46 9.78
CA ILE A 207 -21.11 -14.10 10.07
C ILE A 207 -21.78 -13.53 8.82
N LEU A 208 -23.08 -13.29 8.90
CA LEU A 208 -23.92 -12.81 7.79
C LEU A 208 -24.11 -11.28 7.86
N GLY A 209 -23.15 -10.47 7.38
CA GLY A 209 -23.26 -9.01 7.42
C GLY A 209 -24.44 -8.47 6.60
N CYS A 210 -25.23 -7.55 7.18
CA CYS A 210 -26.38 -6.90 6.53
C CYS A 210 -26.04 -6.16 5.23
N ASN A 211 -24.76 -5.85 5.03
CA ASN A 211 -24.19 -5.22 3.85
C ASN A 211 -23.79 -6.21 2.73
N GLY A 212 -24.15 -7.48 2.85
CA GLY A 212 -23.78 -8.52 1.88
C GLY A 212 -22.31 -8.92 1.93
N PHE A 213 -21.55 -8.47 2.93
CA PHE A 213 -20.23 -9.00 3.23
C PHE A 213 -20.39 -10.13 4.26
N ILE A 214 -20.06 -11.35 3.86
CA ILE A 214 -20.25 -12.58 4.65
C ILE A 214 -18.87 -13.16 4.97
N TRP A 215 -18.66 -13.56 6.22
CA TRP A 215 -17.44 -14.24 6.65
C TRP A 215 -17.70 -15.71 6.98
N VAL A 216 -16.79 -16.59 6.58
CA VAL A 216 -16.74 -18.00 6.97
C VAL A 216 -15.32 -18.31 7.45
N GLY A 217 -15.13 -18.75 8.68
CA GLY A 217 -13.78 -19.04 9.22
C GLY A 217 -13.76 -20.19 10.22
N GLU A 218 -12.55 -20.60 10.63
CA GLU A 218 -12.32 -21.54 11.74
C GLU A 218 -12.97 -21.01 13.03
N HIS A 219 -13.71 -21.85 13.76
CA HIS A 219 -14.37 -21.44 15.00
C HIS A 219 -13.35 -21.04 16.07
N VAL A 220 -13.54 -19.87 16.70
CA VAL A 220 -12.64 -19.37 17.74
C VAL A 220 -13.35 -19.34 19.09
N VAL A 221 -12.99 -20.29 19.96
CA VAL A 221 -13.41 -20.30 21.37
C VAL A 221 -12.87 -19.02 22.05
N PRO A 222 -13.73 -18.18 22.66
CA PRO A 222 -13.27 -17.04 23.45
C PRO A 222 -12.50 -17.52 24.68
N ALA A 223 -11.33 -16.94 24.95
CA ALA A 223 -10.61 -17.16 26.20
C ALA A 223 -11.31 -16.37 27.32
N ASP A 224 -12.06 -17.07 28.17
CA ASP A 224 -12.58 -16.53 29.42
C ASP A 224 -11.45 -16.46 30.47
N ASP A 225 -10.67 -15.38 30.43
CA ASP A 225 -9.72 -15.00 31.48
C ASP A 225 -10.47 -14.58 32.76
N MET A 226 -11.11 -15.56 33.43
CA MET A 226 -11.68 -15.38 34.75
C MET A 226 -10.58 -15.43 35.81
N VAL A 227 -10.37 -14.29 36.47
CA VAL A 227 -9.40 -14.14 37.56
C VAL A 227 -9.91 -14.89 38.81
N GLU A 228 -9.25 -16.00 39.15
CA GLU A 228 -9.29 -16.56 40.50
C GLU A 228 -7.99 -16.27 41.24
N ASP A 229 -8.10 -15.63 42.42
CA ASP A 229 -6.98 -15.48 43.36
C ASP A 229 -6.61 -16.85 43.95
N GLN A 230 -5.33 -17.24 43.86
CA GLN A 230 -4.73 -18.04 44.92
C GLN A 230 -3.21 -17.85 45.05
N THR A 231 -2.80 -17.74 46.31
CA THR A 231 -1.47 -17.35 46.78
C THR A 231 -0.39 -18.41 46.65
N GLU A 232 0.82 -17.96 46.34
CA GLU A 232 2.12 -18.46 46.83
C GLU A 232 2.31 -19.97 47.08
N GLN A 233 3.18 -20.58 46.26
CA GLN A 233 4.29 -21.35 46.83
C GLN A 233 5.51 -21.41 45.91
N GLN A 234 6.69 -21.19 46.49
CA GLN A 234 7.98 -21.38 45.82
C GLN A 234 8.47 -22.82 46.02
N THR A 235 9.10 -23.46 45.01
CA THR A 235 10.53 -23.89 45.05
C THR A 235 10.92 -24.98 44.03
N VAL A 236 12.08 -24.76 43.38
CA VAL A 236 13.12 -25.75 43.01
C VAL A 236 12.80 -26.88 42.01
N LYS A 237 13.28 -26.70 40.76
CA LYS A 237 14.22 -27.56 39.97
C LYS A 237 14.38 -26.94 38.56
N SER A 238 15.52 -26.42 38.11
CA SER A 238 16.90 -26.93 37.92
C SER A 238 17.16 -27.46 36.50
N ASP A 239 17.84 -26.63 35.71
CA ASP A 239 18.64 -26.85 34.49
C ASP A 239 18.49 -28.16 33.67
N VAL A 240 18.13 -27.99 32.40
CA VAL A 240 18.77 -28.69 31.26
C VAL A 240 19.12 -27.65 30.20
N THR A 241 20.27 -27.81 29.55
CA THR A 241 20.94 -26.77 28.74
C THR A 241 20.47 -26.74 27.28
N LEU A 242 20.33 -25.53 26.73
CA LEU A 242 20.35 -25.12 25.31
C LEU A 242 19.97 -26.17 24.24
N THR A 243 18.87 -25.90 23.53
CA THR A 243 18.75 -26.25 22.11
C THR A 243 18.36 -25.01 21.30
N SER A 244 18.64 -25.05 20.00
CA SER A 244 18.50 -23.94 19.05
C SER A 244 17.06 -23.56 18.72
N LEU A 245 16.90 -22.32 18.22
CA LEU A 245 16.05 -21.84 17.13
C LEU A 245 14.87 -22.71 16.63
N GLU A 246 13.80 -22.00 16.22
CA GLU A 246 12.59 -22.47 15.53
C GLU A 246 11.48 -23.04 16.41
N GLU A 247 10.57 -22.16 16.85
CA GLU A 247 9.14 -22.49 17.01
C GLU A 247 8.27 -21.20 17.08
N GLN A 248 8.17 -20.49 15.96
CA GLN A 248 6.95 -19.73 15.68
C GLN A 248 5.97 -20.72 15.04
N GLU A 249 5.03 -21.26 15.80
CA GLU A 249 4.03 -22.18 15.25
C GLU A 249 3.23 -21.50 14.12
N GLN A 250 3.47 -21.93 12.88
CA GLN A 250 2.49 -21.78 11.82
C GLN A 250 1.32 -22.73 12.09
N VAL A 251 0.45 -22.36 13.04
CA VAL A 251 -0.82 -23.06 13.33
C VAL A 251 -1.76 -22.92 12.12
N SER A 252 -1.52 -23.78 11.14
CA SER A 252 -2.27 -23.90 9.90
C SER A 252 -3.62 -24.57 10.18
N THR A 253 -4.73 -23.85 9.98
CA THR A 253 -6.10 -24.36 10.08
C THR A 253 -6.22 -25.76 9.44
N PRO A 254 -6.71 -26.78 10.17
CA PRO A 254 -6.79 -28.16 9.70
C PRO A 254 -7.41 -28.31 8.31
N LEU A 255 -6.94 -29.31 7.55
CA LEU A 255 -7.39 -29.54 6.17
C LEU A 255 -8.91 -29.77 6.08
N GLU A 256 -9.48 -30.47 7.05
CA GLU A 256 -10.91 -30.74 7.15
C GLU A 256 -11.74 -29.46 7.40
N ILE A 257 -11.38 -28.66 8.42
CA ILE A 257 -12.03 -27.36 8.67
C ILE A 257 -11.91 -26.45 7.44
N ARG A 258 -10.76 -26.45 6.77
CA ARG A 258 -10.53 -25.71 5.51
C ARG A 258 -11.44 -26.19 4.37
N GLN A 259 -11.72 -27.49 4.29
CA GLN A 259 -12.69 -28.05 3.35
C GLN A 259 -14.11 -27.60 3.68
N TYR A 260 -14.53 -27.59 4.96
CA TYR A 260 -15.84 -27.08 5.37
C TYR A 260 -16.02 -25.58 5.13
N ILE A 261 -14.99 -24.75 5.39
CA ILE A 261 -14.98 -23.32 5.01
C ILE A 261 -15.22 -23.16 3.51
N CYS A 262 -14.49 -23.88 2.67
CA CYS A 262 -14.62 -23.78 1.21
C CYS A 262 -15.97 -24.33 0.68
N ARG A 263 -16.48 -25.43 1.23
CA ARG A 263 -17.78 -26.03 0.88
C ARG A 263 -18.93 -25.07 1.21
N THR A 264 -18.93 -24.50 2.41
CA THR A 264 -19.89 -23.48 2.88
C THR A 264 -19.80 -22.20 2.05
N ALA A 265 -18.59 -21.73 1.75
CA ALA A 265 -18.37 -20.56 0.90
C ALA A 265 -18.89 -20.76 -0.54
N ASN A 266 -18.76 -21.97 -1.10
CA ASN A 266 -19.29 -22.28 -2.43
C ASN A 266 -20.82 -22.41 -2.43
N ALA A 267 -21.46 -22.93 -1.37
CA ALA A 267 -22.91 -22.88 -1.22
C ALA A 267 -23.45 -21.43 -1.26
N ILE A 268 -22.79 -20.50 -0.55
CA ILE A 268 -23.12 -19.07 -0.57
C ILE A 268 -22.94 -18.44 -1.97
N ARG A 269 -21.90 -18.82 -2.72
CA ARG A 269 -21.68 -18.38 -4.12
C ARG A 269 -22.79 -18.86 -5.06
N VAL A 270 -23.26 -20.10 -4.91
CA VAL A 270 -24.37 -20.65 -5.72
C VAL A 270 -25.68 -19.93 -5.41
N LEU A 271 -26.01 -19.72 -4.13
CA LEU A 271 -27.19 -18.94 -3.72
C LEU A 271 -27.17 -17.52 -4.27
N SER A 272 -26.04 -16.83 -4.16
CA SER A 272 -25.82 -15.48 -4.70
C SER A 272 -26.01 -15.42 -6.21
N THR A 273 -25.54 -16.45 -6.93
CA THR A 273 -25.66 -16.57 -8.39
C THR A 273 -27.10 -16.78 -8.83
N LEU A 274 -27.83 -17.69 -8.16
CA LEU A 274 -29.25 -17.96 -8.42
C LEU A 274 -30.15 -16.78 -8.00
N GLY A 275 -29.68 -15.95 -7.06
CA GLY A 275 -30.43 -14.83 -6.49
C GLY A 275 -31.37 -15.24 -5.35
N PHE A 276 -31.10 -16.38 -4.72
CA PHE A 276 -31.84 -16.86 -3.55
C PHE A 276 -31.37 -16.16 -2.27
N ILE A 277 -32.25 -16.09 -1.28
CA ILE A 277 -32.01 -15.41 0.00
C ILE A 277 -31.00 -16.23 0.80
N VAL A 278 -29.93 -15.59 1.25
CA VAL A 278 -28.84 -16.22 2.00
C VAL A 278 -29.21 -16.23 3.48
N THR A 279 -29.57 -17.41 3.99
CA THR A 279 -29.77 -17.68 5.42
C THR A 279 -29.09 -19.00 5.78
N VAL A 280 -28.76 -19.20 7.07
CA VAL A 280 -28.01 -20.39 7.52
C VAL A 280 -28.71 -21.68 7.18
N GLU A 281 -30.03 -21.74 7.34
CA GLU A 281 -30.83 -22.94 7.05
C GLU A 281 -30.64 -23.37 5.58
N VAL A 282 -30.71 -22.41 4.65
CA VAL A 282 -30.55 -22.65 3.21
C VAL A 282 -29.09 -22.95 2.83
N ILE A 283 -28.11 -22.33 3.50
CA ILE A 283 -26.68 -22.64 3.31
C ILE A 283 -26.42 -24.11 3.69
N MET A 284 -26.89 -24.55 4.86
CA MET A 284 -26.69 -25.94 5.31
C MET A 284 -27.46 -26.93 4.44
N GLU A 285 -28.69 -26.62 4.03
CA GLU A 285 -29.45 -27.45 3.07
C GLU A 285 -28.70 -27.67 1.73
N ILE A 286 -27.72 -26.82 1.37
CA ILE A 286 -26.86 -26.98 0.18
C ILE A 286 -25.51 -27.62 0.51
N VAL A 287 -24.93 -27.36 1.69
CA VAL A 287 -23.75 -28.10 2.19
C VAL A 287 -24.10 -29.59 2.28
N ASP A 288 -25.21 -29.93 2.94
CA ASP A 288 -25.72 -31.30 3.07
C ASP A 288 -26.04 -31.93 1.71
N LEU A 289 -26.53 -31.16 0.73
CA LEU A 289 -26.71 -31.64 -0.64
C LEU A 289 -25.38 -32.01 -1.29
N SER A 290 -24.37 -31.15 -1.16
CA SER A 290 -23.04 -31.39 -1.72
C SER A 290 -22.33 -32.59 -1.06
N CYS A 291 -22.58 -32.85 0.22
CA CYS A 291 -22.07 -34.03 0.94
C CYS A 291 -22.83 -35.30 0.53
N SER A 292 -24.16 -35.30 0.57
CA SER A 292 -24.99 -36.47 0.25
C SER A 292 -24.92 -36.91 -1.22
N MET A 293 -24.62 -35.98 -2.14
CA MET A 293 -24.32 -36.29 -3.55
C MET A 293 -22.83 -36.60 -3.81
N ASN A 294 -21.98 -36.56 -2.78
CA ASN A 294 -20.51 -36.70 -2.87
C ASN A 294 -19.90 -35.81 -3.96
N VAL A 295 -20.34 -34.55 -4.02
CA VAL A 295 -19.86 -33.54 -4.97
C VAL A 295 -18.59 -32.92 -4.42
N ASP A 296 -17.58 -32.81 -5.28
CA ASP A 296 -16.29 -32.24 -4.92
C ASP A 296 -16.40 -30.70 -4.79
N ILE A 297 -15.61 -30.11 -3.87
CA ILE A 297 -15.76 -28.69 -3.49
C ILE A 297 -15.63 -27.76 -4.70
N HIS A 298 -14.78 -28.12 -5.67
CA HIS A 298 -14.55 -27.34 -6.88
C HIS A 298 -15.68 -27.50 -7.92
N GLU A 299 -16.38 -28.63 -7.93
CA GLU A 299 -17.51 -28.91 -8.81
C GLU A 299 -18.81 -28.21 -8.38
N MET A 300 -18.93 -27.80 -7.12
CA MET A 300 -20.09 -27.05 -6.60
C MET A 300 -20.39 -25.74 -7.36
N LEU A 301 -19.39 -25.14 -8.01
CA LEU A 301 -19.57 -23.94 -8.84
C LEU A 301 -19.90 -24.27 -10.30
N GLY A 302 -19.97 -25.56 -10.65
CA GLY A 302 -20.31 -26.06 -11.98
C GLY A 302 -21.78 -25.88 -12.34
N SER A 303 -22.07 -25.93 -13.65
CA SER A 303 -23.41 -25.69 -14.19
C SER A 303 -24.45 -26.71 -13.72
N GLU A 304 -24.11 -28.00 -13.61
CA GLU A 304 -25.04 -29.02 -13.07
C GLU A 304 -25.44 -28.75 -11.61
N PHE A 305 -24.48 -28.46 -10.72
CA PHE A 305 -24.80 -28.24 -9.31
C PHE A 305 -25.67 -26.98 -9.10
N CYS A 306 -25.40 -25.91 -9.84
CA CYS A 306 -26.26 -24.72 -9.88
C CYS A 306 -27.70 -25.03 -10.33
N VAL A 307 -27.88 -25.91 -11.32
CA VAL A 307 -29.21 -26.34 -11.79
C VAL A 307 -29.90 -27.22 -10.74
N LEU A 308 -29.18 -28.17 -10.15
CA LEU A 308 -29.69 -29.08 -9.11
C LEU A 308 -30.14 -28.33 -7.85
N VAL A 309 -29.43 -27.28 -7.44
CA VAL A 309 -29.87 -26.41 -6.32
C VAL A 309 -31.17 -25.69 -6.64
N ALA A 310 -31.33 -25.17 -7.87
CA ALA A 310 -32.59 -24.55 -8.31
C ALA A 310 -33.76 -25.56 -8.38
N GLU A 311 -33.49 -26.80 -8.79
CA GLU A 311 -34.47 -27.89 -8.78
C GLU A 311 -34.82 -28.35 -7.34
N LYS A 312 -33.87 -28.35 -6.40
CA LYS A 312 -34.09 -28.69 -4.99
C LYS A 312 -34.90 -27.63 -4.24
N GLU A 313 -34.58 -26.35 -4.39
CA GLU A 313 -35.30 -25.27 -3.71
C GLU A 313 -36.80 -25.27 -4.07
N HIS A 314 -37.13 -25.60 -5.32
CA HIS A 314 -38.51 -25.83 -5.72
C HIS A 314 -39.19 -26.94 -4.87
N LEU A 315 -38.54 -28.09 -4.66
CA LEU A 315 -39.09 -29.22 -3.90
C LEU A 315 -39.18 -28.94 -2.39
N GLY A 316 -38.25 -28.16 -1.83
CA GLY A 316 -38.24 -27.81 -0.41
C GLY A 316 -39.44 -26.97 0.04
N ILE A 317 -40.01 -26.17 -0.86
CA ILE A 317 -41.16 -25.29 -0.58
C ILE A 317 -42.46 -26.08 -0.42
N ASP A 318 -42.69 -27.12 -1.24
CA ASP A 318 -43.89 -27.97 -1.16
C ASP A 318 -43.97 -28.71 0.20
N LEU A 319 -42.82 -29.06 0.81
CA LEU A 319 -42.76 -29.70 2.13
C LEU A 319 -42.92 -28.72 3.30
N LYS A 320 -42.35 -27.51 3.21
CA LYS A 320 -42.40 -26.50 4.27
C LYS A 320 -43.82 -25.93 4.49
N GLY A 321 -44.78 -26.27 3.62
CA GLY A 321 -46.22 -26.05 3.83
C GLY A 321 -46.88 -26.93 4.91
N LEU A 322 -46.31 -28.08 5.28
CA LEU A 322 -46.88 -29.02 6.26
C LEU A 322 -46.25 -28.88 7.67
N HIS A 323 -46.32 -27.68 8.26
CA HIS A 323 -45.78 -27.46 9.60
C HIS A 323 -46.70 -27.94 10.75
N LYS A 324 -46.52 -29.20 11.19
CA LYS A 324 -46.31 -29.62 12.61
C LYS A 324 -46.51 -31.14 12.84
N SER A 325 -45.40 -31.87 12.84
CA SER A 325 -45.26 -33.14 13.57
C SER A 325 -43.80 -33.28 14.02
N ARG A 326 -43.57 -33.58 15.30
CA ARG A 326 -42.21 -33.76 15.84
C ARG A 326 -41.58 -35.04 15.28
N LEU A 327 -40.36 -34.95 14.78
CA LEU A 327 -39.45 -36.07 14.60
C LEU A 327 -38.26 -35.87 15.54
N THR A 328 -38.23 -36.64 16.63
CA THR A 328 -37.08 -36.74 17.53
C THR A 328 -36.15 -37.83 17.02
N ILE A 329 -34.90 -37.47 16.73
CA ILE A 329 -33.85 -38.41 16.34
C ILE A 329 -33.19 -38.95 17.61
N HIS A 330 -33.04 -40.27 17.70
CA HIS A 330 -32.16 -40.93 18.68
C HIS A 330 -30.93 -41.49 17.95
N PRO A 331 -29.77 -41.62 18.63
CA PRO A 331 -28.64 -42.36 18.10
C PRO A 331 -28.99 -43.84 17.95
N PHE A 332 -28.35 -44.51 16.98
CA PHE A 332 -28.73 -45.81 16.41
C PHE A 332 -30.03 -45.74 15.58
N GLY A 333 -29.87 -45.71 14.26
CA GLY A 333 -30.92 -45.30 13.34
C GLY A 333 -32.04 -46.32 13.12
N VAL A 334 -33.23 -46.01 13.65
CA VAL A 334 -34.53 -46.47 13.14
C VAL A 334 -35.49 -45.28 13.17
N VAL A 335 -36.14 -44.98 12.05
CA VAL A 335 -37.23 -43.99 11.98
C VAL A 335 -38.56 -44.73 11.80
N ILE A 336 -39.40 -44.71 12.83
CA ILE A 336 -40.79 -45.18 12.74
C ILE A 336 -41.69 -43.96 12.61
N GLY A 337 -42.19 -43.71 11.40
CA GLY A 337 -43.17 -42.66 11.11
C GLY A 337 -44.58 -43.22 10.91
N SER A 338 -45.44 -43.14 11.93
CA SER A 338 -46.86 -43.48 11.79
C SER A 338 -47.64 -42.33 11.13
N ILE A 339 -48.22 -42.57 9.96
CA ILE A 339 -49.10 -41.60 9.29
C ILE A 339 -50.55 -41.86 9.72
N VAL A 340 -51.15 -40.92 10.45
CA VAL A 340 -52.58 -40.93 10.78
C VAL A 340 -53.33 -40.07 9.77
N HIS A 341 -53.97 -40.72 8.78
CA HIS A 341 -54.94 -40.05 7.91
C HIS A 341 -56.28 -39.82 8.64
N PRO A 342 -57.11 -38.83 8.24
CA PRO A 342 -58.38 -38.51 8.91
C PRO A 342 -59.43 -39.63 8.98
N ASN A 343 -59.24 -40.75 8.26
CA ASN A 343 -60.14 -41.90 8.23
C ASN A 343 -59.55 -43.16 8.89
N ASN A 344 -58.92 -42.99 10.06
CA ASN A 344 -58.74 -44.00 11.12
C ASN A 344 -58.35 -45.43 10.68
N ARG A 345 -57.30 -45.54 9.86
CA ARG A 345 -56.56 -46.79 9.63
C ARG A 345 -55.07 -46.48 9.61
N GLU A 346 -54.31 -47.13 10.49
CA GLU A 346 -52.85 -47.02 10.49
C GLU A 346 -52.25 -47.84 9.35
N THR A 347 -51.12 -47.39 8.80
CA THR A 347 -50.27 -48.21 7.93
C THR A 347 -48.83 -47.78 8.14
N SER A 348 -47.97 -48.70 8.56
CA SER A 348 -46.55 -48.46 8.81
C SER A 348 -45.70 -49.07 7.68
N VAL A 349 -44.61 -48.38 7.32
CA VAL A 349 -43.66 -48.82 6.29
C VAL A 349 -42.25 -48.77 6.87
N LEU A 350 -41.54 -49.89 6.78
CA LEU A 350 -40.14 -50.04 7.19
C LEU A 350 -39.23 -49.94 5.96
N LEU A 351 -38.20 -49.11 6.05
CA LEU A 351 -37.14 -48.99 5.06
C LEU A 351 -35.79 -49.29 5.71
N HIS A 352 -35.16 -50.39 5.30
CA HIS A 352 -33.79 -50.73 5.69
C HIS A 352 -32.80 -50.08 4.73
N CYS A 353 -31.86 -49.29 5.26
CA CYS A 353 -30.59 -49.01 4.59
C CYS A 353 -29.50 -49.89 5.20
N VAL A 354 -28.66 -50.48 4.34
CA VAL A 354 -27.44 -51.19 4.75
C VAL A 354 -26.26 -50.24 4.59
N SER A 355 -25.51 -50.02 5.67
CA SER A 355 -24.29 -49.20 5.61
C SER A 355 -23.11 -49.99 5.04
N LEU A 356 -22.26 -49.33 4.26
CA LEU A 356 -20.98 -49.85 3.78
C LEU A 356 -19.90 -48.76 3.93
N GLU A 357 -19.28 -48.74 5.09
CA GLU A 357 -18.00 -48.05 5.29
C GLU A 357 -16.88 -48.81 4.57
N LYS A 358 -15.89 -48.09 4.01
CA LYS A 358 -14.50 -48.16 4.49
C LYS A 358 -13.49 -47.34 3.70
N ASP A 359 -12.40 -47.04 4.39
CA ASP A 359 -11.15 -46.53 3.85
C ASP A 359 -10.36 -47.54 2.98
N ARG A 360 -9.29 -47.01 2.38
CA ARG A 360 -8.37 -47.62 1.39
C ARG A 360 -7.46 -48.72 2.03
N PRO A 361 -6.53 -49.40 1.28
CA PRO A 361 -6.23 -49.32 -0.15
C PRO A 361 -5.97 -50.66 -0.92
N CYS A 362 -6.20 -50.60 -2.25
CA CYS A 362 -5.42 -51.19 -3.36
C CYS A 362 -5.07 -52.71 -3.48
N GLN A 363 -5.22 -53.17 -4.74
CA GLN A 363 -4.56 -54.30 -5.45
C GLN A 363 -5.27 -55.67 -5.56
N PHE A 364 -4.80 -56.41 -6.57
CA PHE A 364 -5.11 -57.79 -7.01
C PHE A 364 -6.47 -58.11 -7.63
N LEU A 365 -6.52 -57.84 -8.93
CA LEU A 365 -6.76 -58.83 -10.01
C LEU A 365 -8.07 -59.65 -10.00
N SER A 366 -8.80 -59.48 -11.10
CA SER A 366 -9.79 -60.42 -11.64
C SER A 366 -9.33 -61.89 -11.63
N ALA A 367 -10.16 -62.79 -11.09
CA ALA A 367 -10.75 -63.88 -11.88
C ALA A 367 -11.78 -64.72 -11.09
N GLN A 368 -12.94 -64.91 -11.71
CA GLN A 368 -13.68 -66.18 -11.80
C GLN A 368 -13.36 -67.32 -10.79
N GLN A 369 -14.27 -67.56 -9.83
CA GLN A 369 -15.09 -68.80 -9.74
C GLN A 369 -15.63 -69.06 -8.31
N LYS A 370 -16.72 -68.39 -7.91
CA LYS A 370 -17.69 -68.91 -6.91
C LYS A 370 -18.96 -68.03 -6.82
N LEU A 371 -19.87 -68.17 -7.80
CA LEU A 371 -21.33 -68.10 -7.63
C LEU A 371 -22.09 -68.32 -8.97
N LEU A 372 -21.73 -69.42 -9.66
CA LEU A 372 -22.56 -70.00 -10.72
C LEU A 372 -22.97 -71.42 -10.30
N ARG A 373 -23.98 -71.50 -9.41
CA ARG A 373 -24.70 -72.74 -9.08
C ARG A 373 -26.14 -72.43 -8.69
N MET A 374 -27.08 -72.99 -9.46
CA MET A 374 -28.51 -73.20 -9.16
C MET A 374 -29.31 -71.91 -8.86
N ASN A 375 -30.12 -71.37 -9.78
CA ASN A 375 -31.35 -71.94 -10.37
C ASN A 375 -32.32 -72.57 -9.37
N ALA A 376 -33.42 -71.87 -9.12
CA ALA A 376 -34.74 -72.41 -8.79
C ALA A 376 -35.80 -71.63 -9.59
N TYR A 377 -36.71 -72.34 -10.26
CA TYR A 377 -37.80 -71.77 -11.07
C TYR A 377 -39.13 -71.86 -10.31
N GLY A 378 -40.08 -70.95 -10.59
CA GLY A 378 -41.51 -71.29 -10.51
C GLY A 378 -42.46 -70.23 -9.95
N SER A 379 -43.35 -69.73 -10.83
CA SER A 379 -44.61 -69.03 -10.53
C SER A 379 -44.53 -67.63 -9.87
N VAL A 380 -45.38 -66.65 -10.20
CA VAL A 380 -46.60 -66.67 -11.05
C VAL A 380 -46.49 -65.66 -12.20
N TYR A 381 -46.95 -66.04 -13.40
CA TYR A 381 -47.23 -65.16 -14.52
C TYR A 381 -48.67 -64.61 -14.42
N VAL A 382 -48.84 -63.29 -14.37
CA VAL A 382 -49.96 -62.56 -15.02
C VAL A 382 -49.35 -61.29 -15.63
N ILE A 383 -49.83 -60.90 -16.82
CA ILE A 383 -49.11 -60.01 -17.74
C ILE A 383 -49.57 -58.55 -17.64
N LEU A 384 -48.65 -57.63 -17.94
CA LEU A 384 -48.88 -56.21 -18.21
C LEU A 384 -49.88 -55.98 -19.36
N GLU A 385 -51.11 -55.60 -19.03
CA GLU A 385 -51.88 -54.59 -19.77
C GLU A 385 -53.09 -54.11 -18.92
N GLN A 386 -53.77 -53.04 -19.34
CA GLN A 386 -55.00 -52.50 -18.72
C GLN A 386 -54.89 -51.85 -17.31
N MET A 387 -53.90 -50.98 -17.10
CA MET A 387 -54.01 -49.87 -16.12
C MET A 387 -53.60 -48.51 -16.74
N PHE A 388 -54.06 -48.25 -17.97
CA PHE A 388 -53.90 -46.95 -18.62
C PHE A 388 -55.14 -46.54 -19.43
N ASP A 389 -56.32 -46.60 -18.81
CA ASP A 389 -57.49 -45.86 -19.28
C ASP A 389 -58.49 -45.57 -18.13
N ALA A 390 -59.30 -44.50 -18.28
CA ALA A 390 -60.28 -43.96 -17.32
C ALA A 390 -59.75 -43.66 -15.88
N ILE A 391 -59.56 -42.39 -15.47
CA ILE A 391 -60.64 -41.46 -15.13
C ILE A 391 -60.34 -40.04 -15.63
N LEU A 392 -61.14 -39.58 -16.60
CA LEU A 392 -61.44 -38.16 -16.89
C LEU A 392 -62.74 -38.14 -17.74
N PRO A 393 -63.83 -37.48 -17.31
CA PRO A 393 -65.13 -37.61 -17.98
C PRO A 393 -65.29 -36.68 -19.20
N PRO A 394 -65.88 -37.14 -20.32
CA PRO A 394 -66.07 -36.33 -21.54
C PRO A 394 -67.51 -35.81 -21.72
N VAL A 395 -67.67 -34.55 -22.16
CA VAL A 395 -68.95 -34.05 -22.74
C VAL A 395 -68.70 -33.17 -23.99
N LYS A 396 -68.90 -33.81 -25.15
CA LYS A 396 -69.47 -33.34 -26.43
C LYS A 396 -69.33 -31.86 -26.88
N SER A 397 -68.90 -31.72 -28.14
CA SER A 397 -69.09 -30.58 -29.07
C SER A 397 -70.56 -30.55 -29.62
N PRO A 398 -70.99 -29.74 -30.63
CA PRO A 398 -70.23 -28.91 -31.59
C PRO A 398 -70.81 -27.52 -31.95
N ILE A 399 -70.11 -26.80 -32.84
CA ILE A 399 -70.69 -26.11 -34.01
C ILE A 399 -69.65 -26.12 -35.13
N PHE A 400 -70.07 -26.24 -36.39
CA PHE A 400 -69.19 -26.38 -37.56
C PHE A 400 -69.72 -25.52 -38.71
N ALA A 401 -68.99 -24.46 -39.08
CA ALA A 401 -69.31 -23.56 -40.19
C ALA A 401 -68.08 -22.70 -40.54
N LEU A 402 -67.80 -22.31 -41.79
CA LEU A 402 -68.10 -22.86 -43.12
C LEU A 402 -67.26 -22.05 -44.16
N ILE A 403 -67.09 -22.57 -45.39
CA ILE A 403 -66.74 -21.81 -46.62
C ILE A 403 -65.30 -21.24 -46.74
N ASN A 404 -64.51 -21.96 -47.55
CA ASN A 404 -63.66 -21.51 -48.68
C ASN A 404 -62.52 -20.46 -48.57
N ALA A 405 -61.41 -20.86 -49.21
CA ALA A 405 -60.50 -20.06 -50.07
C ALA A 405 -59.53 -19.05 -49.41
N TRP A 406 -58.32 -18.80 -49.94
CA TRP A 406 -57.70 -19.25 -51.21
C TRP A 406 -56.18 -19.50 -51.06
N LYS A 407 -55.60 -20.33 -51.94
CA LYS A 407 -54.15 -20.41 -52.28
C LYS A 407 -53.92 -19.63 -53.60
N PRO A 408 -52.71 -19.46 -54.20
CA PRO A 408 -51.42 -20.17 -53.99
C PRO A 408 -50.25 -19.15 -53.78
N ALA A 409 -48.94 -19.34 -54.03
CA ALA A 409 -47.99 -20.38 -54.52
C ALA A 409 -46.57 -19.95 -54.04
N CYS A 410 -45.46 -20.71 -54.01
CA CYS A 410 -45.07 -22.14 -54.02
C CYS A 410 -43.63 -22.19 -53.43
N GLY A 411 -43.19 -23.18 -52.64
CA GLY A 411 -42.54 -24.43 -53.10
C GLY A 411 -40.99 -24.33 -53.00
N ILE A 412 -40.17 -25.38 -52.83
CA ILE A 412 -40.34 -26.84 -52.63
C ILE A 412 -39.22 -27.37 -51.68
N TYR A 413 -39.40 -28.57 -51.11
CA TYR A 413 -38.45 -29.44 -50.36
C TYR A 413 -37.19 -29.86 -51.16
N SER A 414 -36.13 -30.53 -50.64
CA SER A 414 -35.54 -30.67 -49.28
C SER A 414 -34.26 -31.56 -49.31
N ASN A 415 -33.32 -31.34 -48.37
CA ASN A 415 -32.46 -32.36 -47.70
C ASN A 415 -31.41 -33.24 -48.44
N ARG A 416 -30.24 -33.34 -47.75
CA ARG A 416 -29.30 -34.48 -47.54
C ARG A 416 -28.07 -34.73 -48.44
N LEU A 417 -27.06 -35.25 -47.72
CA LEU A 417 -25.91 -36.11 -48.10
C LEU A 417 -24.62 -35.45 -48.63
N ARG A 418 -23.59 -36.30 -48.77
CA ARG A 418 -22.16 -36.00 -48.56
C ARG A 418 -21.30 -36.85 -49.54
N ASP A 419 -20.04 -36.43 -49.71
CA ASP A 419 -18.87 -37.16 -50.22
C ASP A 419 -18.66 -37.31 -51.76
N LEU A 420 -17.35 -37.39 -52.11
CA LEU A 420 -16.70 -37.81 -53.37
C LEU A 420 -16.81 -36.91 -54.63
N GLY A 421 -15.70 -36.87 -55.41
CA GLY A 421 -15.75 -36.62 -56.87
C GLY A 421 -14.76 -35.61 -57.46
N ASP A 422 -13.50 -36.02 -57.60
CA ASP A 422 -12.36 -35.44 -58.34
C ASP A 422 -12.56 -34.63 -59.65
N LEU A 423 -11.43 -34.03 -60.10
CA LEU A 423 -11.01 -33.73 -61.48
C LEU A 423 -11.47 -32.43 -62.22
N ALA A 424 -10.48 -31.53 -62.37
CA ALA A 424 -9.92 -31.04 -63.66
C ALA A 424 -10.03 -29.53 -64.04
N HIS A 425 -8.94 -29.09 -64.70
CA HIS A 425 -8.76 -27.95 -65.61
C HIS A 425 -8.97 -26.48 -65.14
N PHE A 426 -7.85 -25.91 -64.64
CA PHE A 426 -7.14 -24.73 -65.22
C PHE A 426 -7.60 -24.25 -66.62
N PRO A 427 -7.55 -22.93 -66.94
CA PRO A 427 -6.25 -22.36 -67.35
C PRO A 427 -5.95 -20.86 -67.07
N SER A 428 -4.66 -20.58 -66.80
CA SER A 428 -3.91 -19.35 -67.19
C SER A 428 -4.24 -18.03 -66.46
N GLN A 429 -3.36 -17.00 -66.35
CA GLN A 429 -1.95 -16.78 -66.76
C GLN A 429 -1.12 -16.32 -65.52
N ALA A 430 0.15 -16.75 -65.36
CA ALA A 430 1.41 -15.99 -65.59
C ALA A 430 1.55 -14.64 -64.85
N GLN A 431 2.68 -14.22 -64.26
CA GLN A 431 4.12 -14.52 -64.47
C GLN A 431 4.82 -14.72 -63.09
N THR A 432 5.69 -15.71 -62.82
CA THR A 432 7.13 -15.88 -63.20
C THR A 432 8.02 -14.68 -62.85
N THR A 433 9.20 -14.80 -62.20
CA THR A 433 10.20 -15.89 -62.19
C THR A 433 10.94 -16.16 -60.84
N ARG A 434 11.26 -17.44 -60.57
CA ARG A 434 12.44 -17.95 -59.80
C ARG A 434 13.53 -18.41 -60.81
N PRO A 435 14.84 -18.57 -60.49
CA PRO A 435 15.41 -19.77 -59.80
C PRO A 435 16.64 -19.51 -58.86
N LEU A 436 16.96 -20.32 -57.82
CA LEU A 436 17.77 -21.58 -57.76
C LEU A 436 19.24 -21.43 -58.29
N VAL A 437 20.33 -22.06 -57.80
CA VAL A 437 20.63 -23.17 -56.85
C VAL A 437 22.16 -23.12 -56.46
N ARG A 438 22.88 -23.85 -55.56
CA ARG A 438 22.83 -25.15 -54.81
C ARG A 438 23.76 -25.14 -53.56
N ARG A 439 23.39 -25.92 -52.51
CA ARG A 439 24.13 -26.97 -51.73
C ARG A 439 25.69 -26.94 -51.60
N LEU A 440 26.35 -27.34 -50.48
CA LEU A 440 25.94 -28.07 -49.25
C LEU A 440 26.98 -28.02 -48.10
N SER A 441 26.53 -27.88 -46.83
CA SER A 441 26.99 -28.60 -45.61
C SER A 441 28.46 -28.54 -45.10
N ARG A 442 28.72 -27.76 -44.02
CA ARG A 442 28.96 -28.26 -42.62
C ARG A 442 29.46 -27.14 -41.66
N ARG A 443 28.94 -27.15 -40.40
CA ARG A 443 29.36 -26.32 -39.23
C ARG A 443 29.23 -24.79 -39.42
N GLU A 444 28.90 -23.98 -38.43
CA GLU A 444 28.28 -24.20 -37.09
C GLU A 444 26.92 -23.47 -37.04
N LYS A 445 26.16 -23.54 -35.93
CA LYS A 445 24.81 -22.99 -35.85
C LYS A 445 24.76 -21.60 -35.20
N THR A 446 24.47 -20.59 -36.00
CA THR A 446 23.83 -19.32 -35.59
C THR A 446 22.55 -19.13 -36.41
N GLU A 447 21.51 -18.56 -35.82
CA GLU A 447 20.50 -17.69 -36.47
C GLU A 447 19.57 -17.08 -35.41
N ASP A 448 18.93 -15.96 -35.77
CA ASP A 448 18.41 -14.97 -34.83
C ASP A 448 16.88 -14.98 -34.60
N ALA A 449 16.51 -14.24 -33.55
CA ALA A 449 15.30 -13.43 -33.43
C ALA A 449 13.93 -14.06 -33.06
N VAL A 450 13.07 -13.16 -32.56
CA VAL A 450 11.62 -13.30 -32.30
C VAL A 450 11.21 -14.30 -31.21
N LEU A 451 11.45 -13.93 -29.95
CA LEU A 451 10.58 -14.33 -28.83
C LEU A 451 10.31 -13.15 -27.89
N ALA A 452 9.23 -12.41 -28.16
CA ALA A 452 8.73 -11.33 -27.30
C ALA A 452 7.97 -11.91 -26.08
N GLY A 453 8.72 -12.42 -25.10
CA GLY A 453 8.20 -13.00 -23.86
C GLY A 453 7.85 -11.98 -22.79
N LEU A 454 6.83 -11.14 -23.01
CA LEU A 454 6.36 -10.20 -21.99
C LEU A 454 5.57 -10.89 -20.88
N CYS A 455 6.02 -10.73 -19.63
CA CYS A 455 5.30 -11.19 -18.44
C CYS A 455 4.00 -10.39 -18.25
N PHE A 456 2.87 -11.10 -18.16
CA PHE A 456 1.59 -10.48 -17.79
C PHE A 456 1.51 -10.21 -16.29
N LEU A 457 1.36 -8.94 -15.91
CA LEU A 457 0.82 -8.53 -14.61
C LEU A 457 -0.41 -7.65 -14.82
N LEU A 458 -1.51 -8.03 -14.15
CA LEU A 458 -2.55 -7.18 -13.58
C LEU A 458 -2.92 -5.89 -14.36
N VAL A 459 -3.89 -6.00 -15.27
CA VAL A 459 -4.56 -4.84 -15.88
C VAL A 459 -5.80 -4.46 -15.06
N HIS A 460 -5.87 -3.20 -14.62
CA HIS A 460 -7.11 -2.59 -14.12
C HIS A 460 -8.12 -2.38 -15.27
N PRO A 461 -9.40 -2.76 -15.13
CA PRO A 461 -10.43 -2.36 -16.08
C PRO A 461 -10.94 -0.95 -15.77
N GLU A 462 -10.50 0.04 -16.56
CA GLU A 462 -11.19 1.33 -16.62
C GLU A 462 -12.56 1.22 -17.33
N LEU A 463 -13.50 2.09 -16.97
CA LEU A 463 -14.85 2.12 -17.55
C LEU A 463 -14.90 3.07 -18.76
N PRO A 464 -15.41 2.63 -19.93
CA PRO A 464 -15.48 3.49 -21.11
C PRO A 464 -16.59 4.54 -21.00
N ALA A 465 -16.24 5.81 -21.19
CA ALA A 465 -17.21 6.89 -21.36
C ALA A 465 -17.76 6.90 -22.79
N ILE A 466 -19.07 6.67 -22.94
CA ILE A 466 -19.74 6.67 -24.26
C ILE A 466 -20.43 8.02 -24.51
N ILE A 467 -20.15 8.60 -25.67
CA ILE A 467 -20.63 9.91 -26.12
C ILE A 467 -21.93 9.74 -26.93
N TYR A 468 -22.93 10.60 -26.69
CA TYR A 468 -24.07 10.84 -27.59
C TYR A 468 -24.39 12.34 -27.70
N PRO A 469 -25.07 12.81 -28.77
CA PRO A 469 -24.83 14.15 -29.33
C PRO A 469 -25.80 15.28 -28.92
N LYS A 470 -25.38 16.52 -29.19
CA LYS A 470 -26.22 17.75 -29.15
C LYS A 470 -27.18 17.83 -30.34
N PRO A 471 -28.32 18.54 -30.17
CA PRO A 471 -28.66 19.61 -31.13
C PRO A 471 -28.92 21.01 -30.51
N HIS A 472 -28.57 22.03 -31.30
CA HIS A 472 -29.10 23.40 -31.44
C HIS A 472 -29.15 24.46 -30.32
N LEU A 473 -28.75 25.68 -30.75
CA LEU A 473 -28.51 26.94 -30.05
C LEU A 473 -29.78 27.75 -29.74
N THR A 474 -29.68 28.74 -28.83
CA THR A 474 -29.94 30.18 -29.15
C THR A 474 -29.15 31.16 -28.26
N SER A 475 -28.57 32.18 -28.90
CA SER A 475 -28.13 33.53 -28.47
C SER A 475 -27.92 33.94 -26.98
N ASN A 476 -26.71 34.50 -26.75
CA ASN A 476 -26.23 35.50 -25.77
C ASN A 476 -27.12 36.78 -25.63
N PRO A 477 -26.96 37.70 -24.62
CA PRO A 477 -25.65 38.25 -24.20
C PRO A 477 -25.40 38.73 -22.73
N VAL A 478 -24.10 38.67 -22.38
CA VAL A 478 -23.26 39.70 -21.68
C VAL A 478 -23.74 40.37 -20.38
N LEU A 479 -22.94 40.18 -19.32
CA LEU A 479 -22.40 41.28 -18.50
C LEU A 479 -20.94 40.95 -18.10
N GLN A 480 -20.11 41.98 -17.86
CA GLN A 480 -18.64 41.84 -17.78
C GLN A 480 -18.05 42.35 -16.45
N ILE A 481 -17.13 41.54 -15.85
CA ILE A 481 -15.84 42.00 -15.25
C ILE A 481 -15.99 42.86 -13.95
N PRO A 482 -14.97 43.06 -13.06
CA PRO A 482 -13.59 42.53 -12.99
C PRO A 482 -13.23 41.72 -11.72
N ARG A 483 -12.01 41.16 -11.70
CA ARG A 483 -11.24 40.89 -10.48
C ARG A 483 -10.55 42.17 -9.98
N ARG A 484 -10.34 42.35 -8.67
CA ARG A 484 -9.14 43.03 -8.13
C ARG A 484 -8.84 42.62 -6.68
N HIS A 485 -7.55 42.68 -6.31
CA HIS A 485 -7.12 42.70 -4.91
C HIS A 485 -7.20 44.15 -4.38
N GLU A 486 -7.34 44.32 -3.06
CA GLU A 486 -6.28 44.95 -2.23
C GLU A 486 -6.54 44.77 -0.72
N ARG A 487 -5.77 45.46 0.13
CA ARG A 487 -5.56 45.16 1.57
C ARG A 487 -6.03 46.31 2.51
N PHE A 488 -5.85 46.09 3.82
CA PHE A 488 -5.70 47.06 4.94
C PHE A 488 -6.94 47.57 5.75
N ILE A 489 -6.91 47.21 7.05
CA ILE A 489 -7.29 47.95 8.29
C ILE A 489 -8.66 48.66 8.40
N GLY A 490 -9.62 47.99 9.07
CA GLY A 490 -10.04 48.20 10.47
C GLY A 490 -10.31 49.59 11.10
N LEU A 491 -11.54 49.78 11.62
CA LEU A 491 -11.93 50.38 12.94
C LEU A 491 -13.48 50.31 13.06
N VAL A 492 -14.06 49.48 13.94
CA VAL A 492 -14.53 49.80 15.32
C VAL A 492 -15.63 50.87 15.44
N THR A 493 -16.81 50.41 15.90
CA THR A 493 -17.66 51.14 16.86
C THR A 493 -18.13 50.18 17.97
N LYS A 494 -18.34 50.68 19.19
CA LYS A 494 -18.70 49.91 20.40
C LYS A 494 -19.90 50.54 21.12
N SER A 495 -20.75 49.70 21.72
CA SER A 495 -21.25 49.81 23.12
C SER A 495 -22.21 48.64 23.40
N GLN A 496 -22.56 48.25 24.63
CA GLN A 496 -21.89 48.12 25.96
C GLN A 496 -22.71 47.03 26.71
N TYR A 497 -22.24 46.27 27.70
CA TYR A 497 -21.65 46.69 28.98
C TYR A 497 -20.73 45.60 29.59
N SER A 498 -19.79 46.03 30.43
CA SER A 498 -19.10 45.24 31.48
C SER A 498 -19.64 45.67 32.86
N SER A 499 -19.17 45.27 34.06
CA SER A 499 -17.93 44.64 34.58
C SER A 499 -18.25 43.89 35.90
N TYR A 500 -17.57 42.82 36.34
CA TYR A 500 -16.17 42.70 36.81
C TYR A 500 -15.77 43.57 38.03
N THR A 501 -15.64 42.94 39.21
CA THR A 501 -14.56 43.00 40.25
C THR A 501 -14.90 41.95 41.34
N SER A 502 -13.98 41.14 41.93
CA SER A 502 -12.76 41.41 42.72
C SER A 502 -13.08 42.08 44.08
N ASP A 503 -12.78 41.50 45.25
CA ASP A 503 -11.41 41.34 45.80
C ASP A 503 -11.31 40.35 47.01
N ARG A 504 -10.13 40.23 47.62
CA ARG A 504 -9.76 39.42 48.81
C ARG A 504 -9.76 40.24 50.12
N ARG A 505 -10.16 39.62 51.26
CA ARG A 505 -9.34 39.40 52.49
C ARG A 505 -10.18 39.09 53.74
N THR A 506 -9.55 38.46 54.74
CA THR A 506 -10.14 38.03 56.02
C THR A 506 -9.82 39.00 57.17
N ARG A 507 -10.75 39.16 58.13
CA ARG A 507 -10.45 39.44 59.55
C ARG A 507 -11.67 39.25 60.46
N ASN A 508 -11.44 38.75 61.67
CA ASN A 508 -12.45 38.58 62.73
C ASN A 508 -12.76 39.90 63.46
N ARG A 509 -14.01 40.07 63.93
CA ARG A 509 -14.31 40.17 65.39
C ARG A 509 -15.80 40.24 65.75
N ASN A 510 -16.18 39.35 66.68
CA ASN A 510 -17.01 39.52 67.87
C ASN A 510 -18.29 40.40 67.88
N ASN A 511 -19.38 39.77 68.35
CA ASN A 511 -20.41 40.31 69.27
C ASN A 511 -21.36 41.41 68.72
N SER A 512 -22.63 41.52 69.16
CA SER A 512 -23.36 40.93 70.30
C SER A 512 -24.89 40.85 70.07
N ARG A 513 -25.62 40.07 70.89
CA ARG A 513 -26.88 40.38 71.64
C ARG A 513 -27.98 41.25 70.97
N ASP A 514 -29.29 41.01 71.09
CA ASP A 514 -30.17 40.27 72.03
C ASP A 514 -31.58 40.11 71.37
N SER A 515 -32.65 39.45 71.85
CA SER A 515 -32.92 38.42 72.89
C SER A 515 -34.38 37.86 72.70
N SER A 516 -34.93 37.10 73.69
CA SER A 516 -36.28 36.44 73.79
C SER A 516 -36.43 35.05 73.10
N VAL A 517 -36.46 33.85 73.73
CA VAL A 517 -36.73 33.33 75.12
C VAL A 517 -38.25 33.22 75.44
N PRO A 518 -38.81 32.08 75.96
CA PRO A 518 -38.40 30.65 75.94
C PRO A 518 -39.55 29.60 75.78
N LYS A 519 -39.19 28.30 75.72
CA LYS A 519 -39.86 27.11 76.36
C LYS A 519 -39.02 25.85 76.02
N VAL A 520 -38.27 25.16 76.90
CA VAL A 520 -38.50 24.55 78.24
C VAL A 520 -38.69 23.01 78.14
N ASP A 521 -37.64 22.32 78.58
CA ASP A 521 -37.49 20.96 79.15
C ASP A 521 -37.97 19.67 78.45
N ASN A 522 -36.99 18.78 78.19
CA ASN A 522 -36.82 17.59 79.05
C ASN A 522 -35.37 17.02 79.04
N LYS A 523 -35.02 16.24 80.07
CA LYS A 523 -33.70 15.59 80.36
C LYS A 523 -33.96 14.12 80.76
N PRO A 524 -33.02 13.15 80.71
CA PRO A 524 -31.70 13.16 81.42
C PRO A 524 -30.48 12.63 80.61
N ILE A 525 -29.25 13.12 80.84
CA ILE A 525 -28.16 12.54 81.71
C ILE A 525 -27.75 11.09 81.37
N GLY A 526 -26.47 10.85 81.03
CA GLY A 526 -25.88 9.51 81.11
C GLY A 526 -24.54 9.27 80.38
N LEU A 527 -23.41 9.51 81.07
CA LEU A 527 -22.09 8.84 80.94
C LEU A 527 -21.48 8.58 79.53
N GLY A 528 -20.28 9.13 79.28
CA GLY A 528 -19.50 8.81 78.09
C GLY A 528 -18.84 7.43 78.14
N ARG A 529 -18.72 6.76 76.99
CA ARG A 529 -18.00 5.49 76.82
C ARG A 529 -16.99 5.62 75.68
N LYS A 530 -15.70 5.47 75.97
CA LYS A 530 -14.69 5.23 74.93
C LYS A 530 -15.02 3.90 74.24
N GLN A 531 -15.27 3.93 72.94
CA GLN A 531 -15.17 2.76 72.08
C GLN A 531 -14.31 3.14 70.87
N GLY A 532 -13.18 2.44 70.71
CA GLY A 532 -12.45 2.48 69.45
C GLY A 532 -13.16 1.61 68.43
N GLY A 533 -13.63 2.21 67.33
CA GLY A 533 -14.23 1.48 66.22
C GLY A 533 -13.16 1.15 65.17
N SER A 534 -12.66 -0.08 65.21
CA SER A 534 -11.99 -0.82 64.11
C SER A 534 -11.45 0.02 62.93
N SER A 535 -10.14 0.29 62.93
CA SER A 535 -9.42 0.72 61.73
C SER A 535 -9.42 -0.41 60.69
N SER A 536 -10.24 -0.29 59.65
CA SER A 536 -10.15 -1.18 58.48
C SER A 536 -8.86 -0.87 57.72
N LEU A 537 -7.86 -1.74 57.89
CA LEU A 537 -6.57 -1.66 57.17
C LEU A 537 -6.70 -1.94 55.65
N TYR A 538 -7.88 -2.33 55.19
CA TYR A 538 -8.23 -2.51 53.77
C TYR A 538 -9.38 -1.58 53.33
N SER A 539 -9.29 -0.31 53.72
CA SER A 539 -10.09 0.75 53.12
C SER A 539 -9.54 1.08 51.73
N ARG A 540 -10.02 0.39 50.68
CA ARG A 540 -9.64 0.69 49.28
C ARG A 540 -9.93 2.17 48.98
N PRO A 541 -8.94 2.99 48.56
CA PRO A 541 -9.16 4.39 48.28
C PRO A 541 -10.15 4.55 47.13
N SER A 542 -11.03 5.54 47.23
CA SER A 542 -12.02 5.83 46.19
C SER A 542 -11.34 6.31 44.91
N LEU A 543 -12.01 6.15 43.77
CA LEU A 543 -11.55 6.67 42.49
C LEU A 543 -11.37 8.20 42.50
N LEU A 544 -11.98 8.92 43.45
CA LEU A 544 -11.79 10.36 43.64
C LEU A 544 -10.51 10.64 44.42
N GLU A 545 -10.23 9.90 45.49
CA GLU A 545 -8.97 10.02 46.26
C GLU A 545 -7.76 9.63 45.41
N MET A 546 -7.81 8.50 44.70
CA MET A 546 -6.75 8.08 43.77
C MET A 546 -6.51 9.10 42.63
N LYS A 547 -7.56 9.80 42.20
CA LYS A 547 -7.44 10.87 41.20
C LYS A 547 -6.80 12.13 41.78
N ASN A 548 -7.17 12.51 43.00
CA ASN A 548 -6.60 13.67 43.69
C ASN A 548 -5.12 13.44 44.02
N GLU A 549 -4.77 12.24 44.50
CA GLU A 549 -3.39 11.82 44.75
C GLU A 549 -2.52 11.88 43.47
N ARG A 550 -3.04 11.38 42.33
CA ARG A 550 -2.37 11.50 41.02
C ARG A 550 -2.16 12.97 40.60
N VAL A 551 -3.11 13.85 40.88
CA VAL A 551 -3.00 15.29 40.58
C VAL A 551 -1.97 15.97 41.50
N GLU A 552 -1.94 15.61 42.79
CA GLU A 552 -0.97 16.16 43.74
C GLU A 552 0.46 15.69 43.44
N ASN A 553 0.67 14.40 43.18
CA ASN A 553 1.97 13.87 42.78
C ASN A 553 2.45 14.47 41.45
N ARG A 554 1.54 14.70 40.48
CA ARG A 554 1.87 15.45 39.26
C ARG A 554 2.32 16.88 39.55
N ALA A 555 1.64 17.59 40.46
CA ALA A 555 2.02 18.95 40.84
C ALA A 555 3.42 18.99 41.48
N ARG A 556 3.75 18.05 42.38
CA ARG A 556 5.08 17.89 42.99
C ARG A 556 6.17 17.63 41.93
N VAL A 557 5.91 16.76 40.95
CA VAL A 557 6.82 16.49 39.82
C VAL A 557 7.00 17.73 38.93
N TYR A 558 5.94 18.49 38.66
CA TYR A 558 6.00 19.72 37.87
C TYR A 558 6.74 20.86 38.57
N GLU A 559 6.62 20.96 39.89
CA GLU A 559 7.40 21.90 40.72
C GLU A 559 8.89 21.54 40.70
N PHE A 560 9.23 20.26 40.87
CA PHE A 560 10.60 19.75 40.74
C PHE A 560 11.21 20.04 39.36
N LEU A 561 10.50 19.72 38.27
CA LEU A 561 10.99 19.96 36.90
C LEU A 561 11.24 21.46 36.64
N ARG A 562 10.30 22.34 37.03
CA ARG A 562 10.51 23.79 36.91
C ARG A 562 11.64 24.30 37.80
N GLY A 563 11.88 23.68 38.96
CA GLY A 563 13.06 23.94 39.80
C GLY A 563 14.40 23.57 39.14
N LEU A 564 14.40 22.73 38.11
CA LEU A 564 15.56 22.43 37.26
C LEU A 564 15.59 23.24 35.95
N GLY A 565 14.64 24.14 35.73
CA GLY A 565 14.49 24.89 34.46
C GLY A 565 13.82 24.09 33.33
N ILE A 566 13.24 22.93 33.61
CA ILE A 566 12.49 22.13 32.64
C ILE A 566 11.03 22.61 32.59
N VAL A 567 10.51 22.84 31.38
CA VAL A 567 9.12 23.24 31.13
C VAL A 567 8.25 21.99 30.99
N PRO A 568 7.34 21.69 31.94
CA PRO A 568 6.62 20.43 31.97
C PRO A 568 5.30 20.45 31.19
N ASP A 569 4.94 21.59 30.58
CA ASP A 569 3.58 21.83 30.09
C ASP A 569 3.19 20.92 28.91
N GLU A 570 4.16 20.49 28.09
CA GLU A 570 3.93 19.49 27.03
C GLU A 570 3.74 18.06 27.54
N LEU A 571 4.02 17.78 28.82
CA LEU A 571 3.76 16.47 29.42
C LEU A 571 2.26 16.24 29.69
N ASP A 572 1.40 17.25 29.52
CA ASP A 572 -0.02 17.17 29.87
C ASP A 572 -0.80 16.08 29.11
N GLY A 573 -1.42 15.19 29.89
CA GLY A 573 -2.08 13.98 29.41
C GLY A 573 -1.20 12.72 29.42
N LEU A 574 0.12 12.84 29.59
CA LEU A 574 1.04 11.72 29.76
C LEU A 574 0.99 11.16 31.20
N GLU A 575 1.05 9.83 31.34
CA GLU A 575 1.24 9.19 32.65
C GLU A 575 2.71 9.33 33.08
N LEU A 576 2.93 10.04 34.18
CA LEU A 576 4.25 10.33 34.75
C LEU A 576 4.55 9.40 35.93
N PRO A 577 5.82 9.27 36.35
CA PRO A 577 6.19 8.53 37.55
C PRO A 577 5.40 8.95 38.79
N VAL A 578 5.11 7.96 39.64
CA VAL A 578 4.34 8.16 40.88
C VAL A 578 5.08 9.04 41.89
N THR A 579 6.42 9.07 41.85
CA THR A 579 7.26 9.83 42.79
C THR A 579 8.29 10.70 42.07
N VAL A 580 8.80 11.70 42.78
CA VAL A 580 9.77 12.68 42.25
C VAL A 580 11.15 12.05 42.03
N GLU A 581 11.51 11.05 42.83
CA GLU A 581 12.79 10.32 42.76
C GLU A 581 12.94 9.55 41.45
N VAL A 582 11.84 8.99 40.91
CA VAL A 582 11.85 8.29 39.63
C VAL A 582 11.85 9.27 38.44
N MET A 583 11.35 10.50 38.62
CA MET A 583 11.57 11.56 37.63
C MET A 583 13.02 12.07 37.67
N ARG A 584 13.58 12.23 38.88
CA ARG A 584 14.99 12.55 39.10
C ARG A 584 15.92 11.55 38.42
N GLU A 585 15.68 10.25 38.60
CA GLU A 585 16.43 9.17 37.92
C GLU A 585 16.44 9.35 36.39
N ARG A 586 15.32 9.78 35.78
CA ARG A 586 15.22 10.04 34.33
C ARG A 586 16.02 11.27 33.90
N VAL A 587 15.90 12.38 34.63
CA VAL A 587 16.62 13.63 34.31
C VAL A 587 18.13 13.45 34.50
N GLU A 588 18.55 12.86 35.62
CA GLU A 588 19.96 12.60 35.92
C GLU A 588 20.57 11.59 34.94
N PHE A 589 19.81 10.58 34.48
CA PHE A 589 20.26 9.67 33.41
C PHE A 589 20.45 10.39 32.06
N LEU A 590 19.50 11.23 31.62
CA LEU A 590 19.63 11.98 30.37
C LEU A 590 20.82 12.96 30.41
N ILE A 591 21.04 13.62 31.54
CA ILE A 591 22.22 14.48 31.76
C ILE A 591 23.51 13.65 31.75
N SER A 592 23.50 12.41 32.26
CA SER A 592 24.65 11.50 32.17
C SER A 592 25.00 11.04 30.74
N LEU A 593 24.06 11.19 29.79
CA LEU A 593 24.27 11.01 28.35
C LEU A 593 24.75 12.30 27.65
N GLY A 594 25.05 13.37 28.39
CA GLY A 594 25.51 14.66 27.85
C GLY A 594 24.41 15.59 27.33
N LEU A 595 23.13 15.26 27.55
CA LEU A 595 22.01 16.13 27.19
C LEU A 595 21.85 17.26 28.22
N THR A 596 21.67 18.47 27.73
CA THR A 596 21.44 19.67 28.55
C THR A 596 19.97 19.81 28.96
N VAL A 597 19.67 20.71 29.89
CA VAL A 597 18.29 21.11 30.21
C VAL A 597 17.60 21.73 28.99
N GLU A 598 18.34 22.40 28.10
CA GLU A 598 17.82 22.93 26.84
C GLU A 598 17.47 21.81 25.85
N ASP A 599 18.32 20.79 25.71
CA ASP A 599 18.02 19.60 24.90
C ASP A 599 16.76 18.87 25.40
N ILE A 600 16.58 18.78 26.72
CA ILE A 600 15.37 18.21 27.33
C ILE A 600 14.14 19.11 27.09
N ASN A 601 14.29 20.44 27.11
CA ASN A 601 13.20 21.38 26.80
C ASN A 601 12.82 21.38 25.31
N ASN A 602 13.75 21.04 24.40
CA ASN A 602 13.47 20.90 22.98
C ASN A 602 12.62 19.65 22.65
N TYR A 603 12.58 18.65 23.54
CA TYR A 603 11.67 17.51 23.43
C TYR A 603 11.32 16.93 24.83
N PRO A 604 10.44 17.60 25.63
CA PRO A 604 10.18 17.23 27.02
C PRO A 604 9.62 15.81 27.19
N LEU A 605 8.93 15.31 26.15
CA LEU A 605 8.30 13.98 26.11
C LEU A 605 9.28 12.83 26.39
N VAL A 606 10.59 13.00 26.19
CA VAL A 606 11.61 12.01 26.58
C VAL A 606 11.53 11.61 28.05
N LEU A 607 11.09 12.52 28.93
CA LEU A 607 10.86 12.28 30.35
C LEU A 607 9.69 11.31 30.62
N GLY A 608 8.89 10.98 29.61
CA GLY A 608 7.91 9.90 29.63
C GLY A 608 8.53 8.50 29.65
N CYS A 609 9.72 8.33 29.06
CA CYS A 609 10.37 7.02 28.90
C CYS A 609 10.91 6.45 30.22
N SER A 610 10.88 5.13 30.36
CA SER A 610 11.58 4.46 31.46
C SER A 610 13.06 4.27 31.10
N VAL A 611 13.96 4.71 31.98
CA VAL A 611 15.40 4.43 31.86
C VAL A 611 15.65 2.94 31.62
N LYS A 612 15.04 2.08 32.45
CA LYS A 612 15.29 0.64 32.47
C LYS A 612 14.50 -0.17 31.45
N LYS A 613 13.29 0.27 31.05
CA LYS A 613 12.45 -0.45 30.06
C LYS A 613 12.55 0.06 28.62
N ASN A 614 13.02 1.29 28.41
CA ASN A 614 13.08 1.91 27.08
C ASN A 614 14.50 2.39 26.77
N MET A 615 15.03 3.34 27.55
CA MET A 615 16.27 4.05 27.18
C MET A 615 17.49 3.12 27.12
N ILE A 616 17.75 2.34 28.17
CA ILE A 616 18.88 1.40 28.22
C ILE A 616 18.79 0.35 27.10
N PRO A 617 17.65 -0.37 26.90
CA PRO A 617 17.51 -1.29 25.76
C PRO A 617 17.80 -0.66 24.39
N VAL A 618 17.34 0.56 24.12
CA VAL A 618 17.61 1.27 22.85
C VAL A 618 19.10 1.58 22.70
N LEU A 619 19.75 2.11 23.74
CA LEU A 619 21.18 2.47 23.70
C LEU A 619 22.09 1.23 23.63
N ASP A 620 21.74 0.15 24.33
CA ASP A 620 22.42 -1.15 24.21
C ASP A 620 22.24 -1.76 22.81
N TYR A 621 21.10 -1.54 22.16
CA TYR A 621 20.88 -2.01 20.79
C TYR A 621 21.72 -1.20 19.78
N LEU A 622 21.70 0.13 19.85
CA LEU A 622 22.55 0.99 19.02
C LEU A 622 24.04 0.67 19.21
N GLY A 623 24.47 0.45 20.46
CA GLY A 623 25.83 0.00 20.77
C GLY A 623 26.18 -1.39 20.20
N LYS A 624 25.23 -2.35 20.19
CA LYS A 624 25.41 -3.67 19.55
C LYS A 624 25.49 -3.60 18.02
N LEU A 625 24.90 -2.59 17.39
CA LEU A 625 25.06 -2.34 15.96
C LEU A 625 26.41 -1.71 15.61
N GLY A 626 27.08 -1.08 16.58
CA GLY A 626 28.38 -0.40 16.40
C GLY A 626 28.30 1.13 16.46
N VAL A 627 27.15 1.72 16.78
CA VAL A 627 27.02 3.18 16.99
C VAL A 627 27.86 3.59 18.21
N ARG A 628 28.67 4.64 18.07
CA ARG A 628 29.68 5.03 19.05
C ARG A 628 29.03 5.67 20.28
N LYS A 629 29.46 5.31 21.48
CA LYS A 629 28.94 5.95 22.72
C LYS A 629 29.22 7.45 22.80
N SER A 630 30.23 7.95 22.07
CA SER A 630 30.54 9.38 21.94
C SER A 630 29.56 10.14 21.04
N THR A 631 28.93 9.50 20.05
CA THR A 631 27.98 10.14 19.13
C THR A 631 26.54 10.07 19.65
N PHE A 632 26.26 9.26 20.69
CA PHE A 632 24.95 9.13 21.31
C PHE A 632 24.32 10.47 21.69
N THR A 633 25.10 11.44 22.18
CA THR A 633 24.56 12.75 22.56
C THR A 633 24.00 13.50 21.34
N ASP A 634 24.77 13.60 20.26
CA ASP A 634 24.38 14.32 19.04
C ASP A 634 23.35 13.56 18.18
N PHE A 635 23.31 12.23 18.34
CA PHE A 635 22.23 11.37 17.85
C PHE A 635 20.92 11.70 18.57
N LEU A 636 20.96 11.77 19.91
CA LEU A 636 19.78 12.05 20.74
C LEU A 636 19.31 13.51 20.69
N ARG A 637 20.17 14.49 20.41
CA ARG A 637 19.71 15.86 20.14
C ARG A 637 18.88 15.97 18.86
N ARG A 638 19.21 15.21 17.82
CA ARG A 638 18.50 15.24 16.53
C ARG A 638 17.26 14.34 16.50
N TYR A 639 17.32 13.18 17.14
CA TYR A 639 16.24 12.19 17.12
C TYR A 639 15.93 11.60 18.51
N PRO A 640 15.60 12.45 19.52
CA PRO A 640 15.37 12.01 20.91
C PRO A 640 14.22 11.00 21.05
N GLN A 641 13.24 11.05 20.14
CA GLN A 641 12.11 10.11 20.08
C GLN A 641 12.53 8.65 19.87
N VAL A 642 13.78 8.36 19.45
CA VAL A 642 14.32 6.99 19.43
C VAL A 642 14.21 6.29 20.78
N LEU A 643 14.30 7.03 21.89
CA LEU A 643 14.23 6.48 23.25
C LEU A 643 12.82 5.99 23.63
N HIS A 644 11.79 6.32 22.84
CA HIS A 644 10.43 5.78 23.00
C HIS A 644 10.25 4.43 22.28
N ALA A 645 11.10 4.13 21.28
CA ALA A 645 10.92 3.02 20.37
C ALA A 645 11.16 1.65 21.03
N SER A 646 10.43 0.64 20.57
CA SER A 646 10.72 -0.75 20.85
C SER A 646 11.85 -1.24 19.95
N VAL A 647 12.94 -1.71 20.56
CA VAL A 647 14.06 -2.34 19.84
C VAL A 647 13.60 -3.44 18.89
N VAL A 648 12.65 -4.27 19.32
CA VAL A 648 12.22 -5.47 18.58
C VAL A 648 11.17 -5.15 17.50
N ILE A 649 10.28 -4.19 17.77
CA ILE A 649 9.11 -3.91 16.90
C ILE A 649 9.40 -2.77 15.92
N ASP A 650 10.15 -1.76 16.34
CA ASP A 650 10.36 -0.52 15.55
C ASP A 650 11.77 -0.49 14.95
N LEU A 651 12.82 -0.62 15.78
CA LEU A 651 14.20 -0.39 15.35
C LEU A 651 14.79 -1.56 14.53
N ALA A 652 14.65 -2.79 15.03
CA ALA A 652 15.26 -3.96 14.38
C ALA A 652 14.72 -4.24 12.95
N PRO A 653 13.42 -4.06 12.64
CA PRO A 653 12.94 -4.20 11.26
C PRO A 653 13.54 -3.16 10.30
N VAL A 654 13.73 -1.90 10.73
CA VAL A 654 14.40 -0.87 9.90
C VAL A 654 15.85 -1.23 9.65
N VAL A 655 16.58 -1.64 10.69
CA VAL A 655 18.00 -2.03 10.55
C VAL A 655 18.15 -3.26 9.67
N LYS A 656 17.29 -4.28 9.81
CA LYS A 656 17.27 -5.46 8.94
C LYS A 656 16.93 -5.11 7.49
N TYR A 657 16.08 -4.11 7.27
CA TYR A 657 15.75 -3.63 5.93
C TYR A 657 16.93 -2.88 5.27
N LEU A 658 17.64 -2.03 6.02
CA LEU A 658 18.88 -1.37 5.57
C LEU A 658 19.98 -2.39 5.23
N GLN A 659 20.14 -3.43 6.06
CA GLN A 659 21.05 -4.56 5.78
C GLN A 659 20.67 -5.35 4.51
N GLY A 660 19.43 -5.24 4.03
CA GLY A 660 18.94 -5.84 2.79
C GLY A 660 19.14 -4.98 1.53
N MET A 661 19.79 -3.81 1.63
CA MET A 661 20.00 -2.86 0.53
C MET A 661 21.44 -2.86 -0.04
N ASP A 662 22.18 -3.96 0.12
CA ASP A 662 23.61 -4.05 -0.18
C ASP A 662 24.49 -3.04 0.60
N ILE A 663 23.99 -2.48 1.72
CA ILE A 663 24.79 -1.71 2.68
C ILE A 663 25.66 -2.69 3.48
N LYS A 664 26.98 -2.46 3.55
CA LYS A 664 27.88 -3.33 4.31
C LYS A 664 27.53 -3.26 5.80
N PRO A 665 27.55 -4.37 6.56
CA PRO A 665 27.20 -4.35 7.99
C PRO A 665 28.00 -3.34 8.84
N GLY A 666 29.26 -3.06 8.48
CA GLY A 666 30.10 -2.04 9.14
C GLY A 666 29.76 -0.60 8.79
N ASP A 667 29.03 -0.35 7.69
CA ASP A 667 28.59 0.99 7.27
C ASP A 667 27.25 1.37 7.94
N ILE A 668 26.50 0.41 8.47
CA ILE A 668 25.21 0.65 9.15
C ILE A 668 25.36 1.67 10.31
N PRO A 669 26.38 1.63 11.18
CA PRO A 669 26.67 2.72 12.10
C PRO A 669 26.89 4.08 11.44
N ARG A 670 27.64 4.18 10.33
CA ARG A 670 27.89 5.46 9.61
C ARG A 670 26.57 6.04 9.08
N VAL A 671 25.68 5.18 8.55
CA VAL A 671 24.31 5.54 8.13
C VAL A 671 23.46 6.05 9.30
N LEU A 672 23.42 5.31 10.41
CA LEU A 672 22.60 5.67 11.57
C LEU A 672 23.13 6.90 12.32
N GLU A 673 24.45 7.07 12.43
CA GLU A 673 25.06 8.28 13.01
C GLU A 673 24.84 9.50 12.13
N ARG A 674 24.90 9.36 10.79
CA ARG A 674 24.62 10.46 9.86
C ARG A 674 23.15 10.86 9.86
N TYR A 675 22.22 9.90 9.78
CA TYR A 675 20.78 10.17 9.68
C TYR A 675 19.93 9.31 10.64
N PRO A 676 19.96 9.62 11.96
CA PRO A 676 19.19 8.91 12.99
C PRO A 676 17.70 8.74 12.69
N GLU A 677 17.11 9.72 12.02
CA GLU A 677 15.68 9.83 11.68
C GLU A 677 15.19 8.68 10.79
N VAL A 678 16.09 7.98 10.08
CA VAL A 678 15.76 6.79 9.29
C VAL A 678 15.09 5.70 10.14
N LEU A 679 15.43 5.61 11.43
CA LEU A 679 14.82 4.68 12.39
C LEU A 679 13.35 4.98 12.69
N GLY A 680 12.85 6.16 12.31
CA GLY A 680 11.43 6.53 12.38
C GLY A 680 10.62 6.20 11.13
N PHE A 681 11.27 5.68 10.07
CA PHE A 681 10.60 5.44 8.80
C PHE A 681 9.95 4.07 8.71
N LYS A 682 8.71 4.06 8.19
CA LYS A 682 8.02 2.83 7.82
C LYS A 682 8.72 2.18 6.62
N LEU A 683 8.92 0.87 6.71
CA LEU A 683 9.49 0.05 5.63
C LEU A 683 8.68 0.20 4.35
N GLU A 684 7.36 0.09 4.49
CA GLU A 684 6.38 0.34 3.43
C GLU A 684 6.06 1.84 3.40
N GLY A 685 6.52 2.54 2.35
CA GLY A 685 6.34 3.97 2.20
C GLY A 685 7.51 4.64 1.49
N THR A 686 8.05 5.70 2.09
CA THR A 686 9.08 6.56 1.47
C THR A 686 10.31 5.77 1.04
N MET A 687 10.86 4.93 1.92
CA MET A 687 12.11 4.21 1.66
C MET A 687 11.99 3.25 0.47
N SER A 688 10.96 2.39 0.45
CA SER A 688 10.72 1.47 -0.67
C SER A 688 10.39 2.20 -1.97
N THR A 689 9.70 3.34 -1.90
CA THR A 689 9.41 4.17 -3.08
C THR A 689 10.68 4.83 -3.65
N SER A 690 11.58 5.34 -2.80
CA SER A 690 12.86 5.91 -3.23
C SER A 690 13.77 4.85 -3.86
N VAL A 691 13.90 3.67 -3.25
CA VAL A 691 14.65 2.54 -3.84
C VAL A 691 14.08 2.14 -5.20
N ALA A 692 12.76 1.94 -5.29
CA ALA A 692 12.09 1.54 -6.53
C ALA A 692 12.25 2.59 -7.64
N TYR A 693 12.22 3.89 -7.30
CA TYR A 693 12.44 4.96 -8.27
C TYR A 693 13.90 5.04 -8.76
N LEU A 694 14.88 4.92 -7.86
CA LEU A 694 16.30 4.93 -8.22
C LEU A 694 16.65 3.76 -9.16
N VAL A 695 16.18 2.55 -8.84
CA VAL A 695 16.32 1.39 -9.73
C VAL A 695 15.55 1.62 -11.05
N GLY A 696 14.39 2.27 -11.01
CA GLY A 696 13.57 2.60 -12.18
C GLY A 696 14.16 3.65 -13.14
N ILE A 697 15.08 4.52 -12.68
CA ILE A 697 15.82 5.44 -13.56
C ILE A 697 17.14 4.85 -14.09
N GLY A 698 17.56 3.67 -13.60
CA GLY A 698 18.74 2.95 -14.09
C GLY A 698 19.87 2.79 -13.09
N VAL A 699 19.71 3.17 -11.81
CA VAL A 699 20.70 2.86 -10.77
C VAL A 699 20.75 1.34 -10.56
N ALA A 700 21.96 0.75 -10.65
CA ALA A 700 22.13 -0.68 -10.44
C ALA A 700 21.92 -1.03 -8.96
N ARG A 701 21.21 -2.14 -8.67
CA ARG A 701 20.83 -2.53 -7.30
C ARG A 701 22.01 -2.55 -6.32
N ARG A 702 23.15 -3.09 -6.76
CA ARG A 702 24.40 -3.18 -5.99
C ARG A 702 25.02 -1.84 -5.56
N GLU A 703 24.57 -0.72 -6.15
CA GLU A 703 25.00 0.64 -5.76
C GLU A 703 24.06 1.31 -4.76
N ILE A 704 22.86 0.77 -4.55
CA ILE A 704 21.84 1.40 -3.70
C ILE A 704 22.39 1.57 -2.27
N GLY A 705 23.09 0.56 -1.75
CA GLY A 705 23.79 0.65 -0.47
C GLY A 705 24.93 1.68 -0.49
N SER A 706 25.74 1.70 -1.55
CA SER A 706 26.83 2.68 -1.73
C SER A 706 26.32 4.14 -1.76
N ILE A 707 25.14 4.38 -2.33
CA ILE A 707 24.46 5.68 -2.32
C ILE A 707 23.98 6.02 -0.90
N PHE A 708 23.36 5.07 -0.19
CA PHE A 708 22.81 5.30 1.15
C PHE A 708 23.88 5.42 2.24
N THR A 709 25.06 4.81 2.09
CA THR A 709 26.21 5.06 2.98
C THR A 709 26.73 6.51 2.86
N ARG A 710 26.66 7.10 1.65
CA ARG A 710 27.16 8.46 1.38
C ARG A 710 26.14 9.58 1.63
N TYR A 711 24.86 9.35 1.32
CA TYR A 711 23.78 10.32 1.47
C TYR A 711 22.46 9.64 1.88
N PRO A 712 22.36 9.10 3.12
CA PRO A 712 21.17 8.39 3.61
C PRO A 712 19.89 9.24 3.67
N GLU A 713 20.02 10.56 3.67
CA GLU A 713 18.94 11.56 3.68
C GLU A 713 17.93 11.32 2.52
N ILE A 714 18.39 10.72 1.41
CA ILE A 714 17.59 10.31 0.24
C ILE A 714 16.44 9.33 0.57
N LEU A 715 16.56 8.56 1.66
CA LEU A 715 15.51 7.64 2.14
C LEU A 715 14.30 8.40 2.71
N GLY A 716 14.48 9.65 3.16
CA GLY A 716 13.42 10.54 3.61
C GLY A 716 12.83 11.43 2.52
N MET A 717 13.52 11.54 1.37
CA MET A 717 13.10 12.41 0.27
C MET A 717 11.82 11.90 -0.42
N ARG A 718 10.86 12.81 -0.65
CA ARG A 718 9.62 12.48 -1.36
C ARG A 718 9.87 12.43 -2.86
N VAL A 719 10.00 11.22 -3.42
CA VAL A 719 10.19 10.96 -4.86
C VAL A 719 9.36 11.90 -5.75
N GLY A 720 8.03 11.87 -5.62
CA GLY A 720 7.11 12.66 -6.46
C GLY A 720 7.08 14.18 -6.21
N ARG A 721 7.96 14.72 -5.35
CA ARG A 721 8.11 16.18 -5.12
C ARG A 721 9.54 16.69 -5.24
N VAL A 722 10.55 15.83 -5.09
CA VAL A 722 11.97 16.23 -5.07
C VAL A 722 12.75 15.46 -6.13
N ILE A 723 12.95 14.15 -5.93
CA ILE A 723 13.81 13.34 -6.81
C ILE A 723 13.28 13.31 -8.25
N LYS A 724 11.97 13.10 -8.45
CA LYS A 724 11.39 13.02 -9.79
C LYS A 724 11.46 14.36 -10.56
N PRO A 725 11.00 15.51 -10.01
CA PRO A 725 11.17 16.81 -10.68
C PRO A 725 12.63 17.19 -10.95
N PHE A 726 13.56 16.81 -10.08
CA PHE A 726 15.00 17.00 -10.31
C PHE A 726 15.49 16.22 -11.54
N VAL A 727 15.14 14.93 -11.65
CA VAL A 727 15.51 14.09 -12.80
C VAL A 727 14.87 14.63 -14.08
N GLU A 728 13.57 14.93 -14.08
CA GLU A 728 12.86 15.46 -15.25
C GLU A 728 13.42 16.83 -15.70
N TYR A 729 13.94 17.64 -14.78
CA TYR A 729 14.63 18.89 -15.13
C TYR A 729 16.00 18.64 -15.78
N LEU A 730 16.84 17.76 -15.24
CA LEU A 730 18.13 17.42 -15.87
C LEU A 730 17.95 16.75 -17.24
N GLU A 731 16.89 15.96 -17.43
CA GLU A 731 16.49 15.47 -18.75
C GLU A 731 16.12 16.61 -19.71
N SER A 732 15.44 17.66 -19.22
CA SER A 732 15.10 18.84 -20.04
C SER A 732 16.32 19.68 -20.45
N LEU A 733 17.45 19.56 -19.73
CA LEU A 733 18.75 20.14 -20.13
C LEU A 733 19.49 19.30 -21.18
N GLY A 734 18.93 18.14 -21.59
CA GLY A 734 19.55 17.23 -22.57
C GLY A 734 20.41 16.11 -21.96
N ILE A 735 20.41 15.91 -20.64
CA ILE A 735 21.17 14.81 -20.00
C ILE A 735 20.33 13.51 -20.08
N PRO A 736 20.83 12.41 -20.68
CA PRO A 736 20.09 11.16 -20.73
C PRO A 736 19.77 10.58 -19.34
N ARG A 737 18.60 9.97 -19.15
CA ARG A 737 18.15 9.43 -17.86
C ARG A 737 19.17 8.53 -17.16
N LEU A 738 19.84 7.65 -17.92
CA LEU A 738 20.87 6.75 -17.38
C LEU A 738 22.12 7.53 -16.95
N ALA A 739 22.53 8.57 -17.68
CA ALA A 739 23.59 9.46 -17.26
C ALA A 739 23.20 10.21 -15.96
N VAL A 740 21.96 10.72 -15.84
CA VAL A 740 21.45 11.29 -14.58
C VAL A 740 21.52 10.27 -13.43
N ALA A 741 21.17 9.01 -13.67
CA ALA A 741 21.33 7.94 -12.69
C ALA A 741 22.81 7.74 -12.29
N ARG A 742 23.77 7.82 -13.23
CA ARG A 742 25.22 7.80 -12.91
C ARG A 742 25.69 9.05 -12.14
N LEU A 743 25.12 10.23 -12.39
CA LEU A 743 25.46 11.42 -11.62
C LEU A 743 25.01 11.27 -10.16
N ILE A 744 23.81 10.72 -9.92
CA ILE A 744 23.31 10.39 -8.57
C ILE A 744 24.15 9.26 -7.93
N GLU A 745 24.53 8.24 -8.70
CA GLU A 745 25.40 7.13 -8.26
C GLU A 745 26.77 7.62 -7.78
N LYS A 746 27.38 8.60 -8.48
CA LYS A 746 28.69 9.17 -8.10
C LYS A 746 28.58 10.27 -7.05
N ARG A 747 27.57 11.15 -7.12
CA ARG A 747 27.42 12.36 -6.28
C ARG A 747 25.98 12.52 -5.79
N PRO A 748 25.48 11.68 -4.86
CA PRO A 748 24.06 11.66 -4.50
C PRO A 748 23.57 12.93 -3.78
N HIS A 749 24.48 13.70 -3.18
CA HIS A 749 24.18 14.97 -2.51
C HIS A 749 23.58 16.04 -3.43
N ILE A 750 23.73 15.93 -4.75
CA ILE A 750 23.14 16.87 -5.72
C ILE A 750 21.61 16.94 -5.63
N LEU A 751 20.96 15.87 -5.15
CA LEU A 751 19.52 15.83 -4.91
C LEU A 751 19.07 16.76 -3.77
N GLY A 752 19.98 17.11 -2.85
CA GLY A 752 19.71 18.02 -1.74
C GLY A 752 19.58 19.50 -2.15
N PHE A 753 19.98 19.86 -3.37
CA PHE A 753 19.88 21.23 -3.86
C PHE A 753 18.44 21.60 -4.27
N GLY A 754 17.98 22.77 -3.85
CA GLY A 754 16.64 23.28 -4.14
C GLY A 754 16.43 23.57 -5.63
N LEU A 755 15.42 22.92 -6.24
CA LEU A 755 15.22 22.96 -7.69
C LEU A 755 14.84 24.35 -8.22
N GLU A 756 13.96 25.05 -7.52
CA GLU A 756 13.44 26.37 -7.92
C GLU A 756 14.33 27.51 -7.41
N ASP A 757 15.00 27.33 -6.28
CA ASP A 757 15.72 28.37 -5.52
C ASP A 757 17.25 28.33 -5.70
N ARG A 758 17.83 27.21 -6.14
CA ARG A 758 19.27 27.07 -6.47
C ARG A 758 19.52 26.62 -7.90
N ILE A 759 18.96 25.47 -8.29
CA ILE A 759 19.34 24.80 -9.54
C ILE A 759 18.97 25.64 -10.77
N LYS A 760 17.71 26.07 -10.91
CA LYS A 760 17.28 26.91 -12.03
C LYS A 760 18.00 28.26 -12.10
N PRO A 761 18.11 29.06 -11.01
CA PRO A 761 18.91 30.29 -11.01
C PRO A 761 20.38 30.10 -11.39
N ASN A 762 20.98 28.95 -11.06
CA ASN A 762 22.36 28.63 -11.44
C ASN A 762 22.48 28.28 -12.93
N VAL A 763 21.52 27.55 -13.52
CA VAL A 763 21.47 27.33 -14.98
C VAL A 763 21.21 28.64 -15.75
N GLU A 764 20.30 29.48 -15.27
CA GLU A 764 20.08 30.84 -15.80
C GLU A 764 21.37 31.69 -15.71
N SER A 765 22.13 31.55 -14.62
CA SER A 765 23.43 32.22 -14.47
C SER A 765 24.47 31.71 -15.45
N LEU A 766 24.52 30.41 -15.78
CA LEU A 766 25.44 29.90 -16.81
C LEU A 766 25.13 30.53 -18.18
N LEU A 767 23.85 30.69 -18.52
CA LEU A 767 23.41 31.38 -19.75
C LEU A 767 23.77 32.88 -19.73
N GLU A 768 23.59 33.58 -18.59
CA GLU A 768 24.04 34.98 -18.41
C GLU A 768 25.55 35.14 -18.65
N PHE A 769 26.35 34.14 -18.26
CA PHE A 769 27.80 34.08 -18.47
C PHE A 769 28.21 33.40 -19.78
N HIS A 770 27.31 33.39 -20.77
CA HIS A 770 27.56 33.04 -22.17
C HIS A 770 27.98 31.57 -22.40
N VAL A 771 27.67 30.67 -21.45
CA VAL A 771 27.72 29.21 -21.67
C VAL A 771 26.58 28.84 -22.61
N ARG A 772 26.88 28.14 -23.71
CA ARG A 772 25.88 27.77 -24.71
C ARG A 772 24.92 26.71 -24.17
N GLU A 773 23.63 26.86 -24.48
CA GLU A 773 22.55 25.91 -24.11
C GLU A 773 22.87 24.47 -24.56
N ALA A 774 23.40 24.30 -25.78
CA ALA A 774 23.83 22.99 -26.31
C ALA A 774 24.98 22.33 -25.51
N SER A 775 25.76 23.11 -24.75
CA SER A 775 26.85 22.63 -23.91
C SER A 775 26.41 22.42 -22.45
N MET A 776 25.20 22.83 -22.06
CA MET A 776 24.71 22.80 -20.67
C MET A 776 24.70 21.38 -20.08
N ALA A 777 24.24 20.39 -20.84
CA ALA A 777 24.29 18.97 -20.44
C ALA A 777 25.71 18.50 -20.11
N SER A 778 26.70 18.91 -20.92
CA SER A 778 28.11 18.55 -20.74
C SER A 778 28.71 19.23 -19.51
N VAL A 779 28.45 20.53 -19.32
CA VAL A 779 28.89 21.31 -18.15
C VAL A 779 28.39 20.68 -16.84
N VAL A 780 27.11 20.35 -16.77
CA VAL A 780 26.50 19.74 -15.57
C VAL A 780 26.96 18.29 -15.38
N ALA A 781 27.18 17.52 -16.45
CA ALA A 781 27.68 16.15 -16.33
C ALA A 781 29.16 16.07 -15.89
N GLN A 782 30.00 17.00 -16.36
CA GLN A 782 31.41 17.10 -15.96
C GLN A 782 31.59 17.56 -14.49
N TYR A 783 30.74 18.47 -14.01
CA TYR A 783 30.83 19.00 -12.65
C TYR A 783 29.45 19.21 -12.01
N PRO A 784 28.78 18.14 -11.52
CA PRO A 784 27.40 18.22 -11.04
C PRO A 784 27.15 19.17 -9.87
N GLU A 785 28.17 19.51 -9.07
CA GLU A 785 28.04 20.51 -8.00
C GLU A 785 27.75 21.92 -8.49
N ILE A 786 28.03 22.26 -9.75
CA ILE A 786 27.89 23.62 -10.27
C ILE A 786 26.46 24.18 -10.11
N ILE A 787 25.45 23.29 -10.12
CA ILE A 787 24.04 23.66 -9.95
C ILE A 787 23.65 23.97 -8.49
N GLY A 788 24.50 23.63 -7.50
CA GLY A 788 24.25 23.85 -6.06
C GLY A 788 25.05 24.99 -5.44
N LEU A 789 26.13 25.45 -6.07
CA LEU A 789 26.99 26.53 -5.58
C LEU A 789 26.24 27.89 -5.52
N ASP A 790 26.78 28.86 -4.77
CA ASP A 790 26.53 30.28 -5.07
C ASP A 790 27.30 30.66 -6.34
N LEU A 791 26.73 30.32 -7.50
CA LEU A 791 27.45 30.33 -8.77
C LEU A 791 27.64 31.74 -9.33
N LYS A 792 26.65 32.62 -9.16
CA LYS A 792 26.63 33.95 -9.79
C LYS A 792 27.70 34.90 -9.24
N SER A 793 28.05 34.78 -7.95
CA SER A 793 29.16 35.53 -7.35
C SER A 793 30.52 35.00 -7.85
N LYS A 794 30.68 33.67 -7.89
CA LYS A 794 31.87 32.98 -8.39
C LYS A 794 32.15 33.30 -9.86
N LEU A 795 31.16 33.15 -10.75
CA LEU A 795 31.28 33.49 -12.18
C LEU A 795 31.77 34.94 -12.39
N ARG A 796 31.16 35.91 -11.69
CA ARG A 796 31.57 37.34 -11.74
C ARG A 796 33.02 37.55 -11.28
N SER A 797 33.41 36.86 -10.21
CA SER A 797 34.75 36.91 -9.63
C SER A 797 35.82 36.36 -10.57
N GLN A 798 35.55 35.23 -11.26
CA GLN A 798 36.51 34.61 -12.19
C GLN A 798 36.56 35.33 -13.54
N GLN A 799 35.42 35.76 -14.09
CA GLN A 799 35.40 36.55 -15.33
C GLN A 799 36.19 37.86 -15.16
N GLY A 800 36.02 38.55 -14.03
CA GLY A 800 36.80 39.74 -13.71
C GLY A 800 38.30 39.47 -13.53
N LEU A 801 38.68 38.31 -13.00
CA LEU A 801 40.08 37.89 -12.89
C LEU A 801 40.70 37.58 -14.26
N LEU A 802 40.02 36.81 -15.12
CA LEU A 802 40.55 36.45 -16.43
C LEU A 802 40.59 37.67 -17.37
N LYS A 803 39.64 38.61 -17.27
CA LYS A 803 39.73 39.89 -18.00
C LYS A 803 40.92 40.75 -17.51
N SER A 804 41.25 40.77 -16.22
CA SER A 804 42.40 41.56 -15.74
C SER A 804 43.77 40.90 -15.97
N VAL A 805 43.83 39.57 -16.06
CA VAL A 805 45.10 38.81 -16.09
C VAL A 805 45.55 38.41 -17.51
N ILE A 806 44.60 38.20 -18.44
CA ILE A 806 44.84 37.81 -19.85
C ILE A 806 43.92 38.54 -20.87
N ASP A 807 43.17 39.57 -20.45
CA ASP A 807 42.24 40.35 -21.29
C ASP A 807 41.14 39.51 -21.99
N LEU A 808 40.76 38.36 -21.42
CA LEU A 808 39.78 37.44 -21.99
C LEU A 808 38.37 38.06 -22.15
N ASP A 809 37.74 37.92 -23.32
CA ASP A 809 36.43 38.52 -23.58
C ASP A 809 35.25 37.71 -23.00
N ILE A 810 34.08 38.36 -22.94
CA ILE A 810 32.89 37.85 -22.21
C ILE A 810 32.40 36.52 -22.79
N GLU A 811 32.40 36.37 -24.13
CA GLU A 811 32.06 35.12 -24.81
C GLU A 811 33.08 34.01 -24.59
N ASP A 812 34.37 34.35 -24.59
CA ASP A 812 35.46 33.37 -24.41
C ASP A 812 35.42 32.76 -23.00
N PHE A 813 34.97 33.53 -22.00
CA PHE A 813 34.77 33.02 -20.64
C PHE A 813 33.74 31.88 -20.60
N GLY A 814 32.63 32.01 -21.34
CA GLY A 814 31.66 30.93 -21.50
C GLY A 814 32.29 29.66 -22.09
N ARG A 815 33.11 29.81 -23.13
CA ARG A 815 33.84 28.69 -23.79
C ARG A 815 34.84 28.01 -22.86
N ILE A 816 35.46 28.74 -21.93
CA ILE A 816 36.32 28.18 -20.89
C ILE A 816 35.50 27.34 -19.89
N VAL A 817 34.36 27.86 -19.41
CA VAL A 817 33.45 27.13 -18.50
C VAL A 817 32.89 25.86 -19.18
N GLU A 818 32.63 25.89 -20.48
CA GLU A 818 32.21 24.70 -21.26
C GLU A 818 33.26 23.58 -21.31
N LYS A 819 34.55 23.93 -21.28
CA LYS A 819 35.69 22.98 -21.33
C LYS A 819 36.23 22.56 -19.97
N MET A 820 35.99 23.37 -18.94
CA MET A 820 36.40 23.11 -17.56
C MET A 820 35.47 23.85 -16.59
N PRO A 821 34.29 23.29 -16.28
CA PRO A 821 33.33 23.91 -15.35
C PRO A 821 33.92 24.22 -13.98
N GLN A 822 34.94 23.47 -13.55
CA GLN A 822 35.64 23.63 -12.28
C GLN A 822 36.37 24.98 -12.15
N VAL A 823 36.59 25.70 -13.27
CA VAL A 823 37.21 27.04 -13.29
C VAL A 823 36.49 28.03 -12.34
N VAL A 824 35.17 27.86 -12.13
CA VAL A 824 34.39 28.72 -11.23
C VAL A 824 34.85 28.65 -9.77
N SER A 825 35.41 27.51 -9.37
CA SER A 825 35.84 27.20 -7.99
C SER A 825 37.34 27.40 -7.76
N LEU A 826 38.13 27.79 -8.77
CA LEU A 826 39.58 27.94 -8.62
C LEU A 826 39.97 29.17 -7.78
N SER A 827 41.01 29.02 -6.95
CA SER A 827 41.54 30.11 -6.13
C SER A 827 42.39 31.09 -6.94
N LYS A 828 42.19 32.40 -6.71
CA LYS A 828 42.81 33.48 -7.49
C LYS A 828 44.34 33.44 -7.50
N ALA A 829 44.96 33.20 -6.34
CA ALA A 829 46.42 33.24 -6.22
C ALA A 829 47.12 32.08 -6.99
N PRO A 830 46.65 30.82 -6.94
CA PRO A 830 47.08 29.78 -7.86
C PRO A 830 46.93 30.14 -9.35
N MET A 831 45.78 30.69 -9.78
CA MET A 831 45.56 31.03 -11.19
C MET A 831 46.55 32.10 -11.69
N ILE A 832 46.80 33.13 -10.88
CA ILE A 832 47.79 34.18 -11.19
C ILE A 832 49.19 33.56 -11.35
N LYS A 833 49.63 32.71 -10.42
CA LYS A 833 50.94 32.02 -10.51
C LYS A 833 51.12 31.18 -11.78
N HIS A 834 50.06 30.53 -12.27
CA HIS A 834 50.10 29.78 -13.52
C HIS A 834 50.28 30.68 -14.74
N VAL A 835 49.54 31.80 -14.78
CA VAL A 835 49.66 32.79 -15.85
C VAL A 835 51.03 33.47 -15.83
N ASP A 836 51.52 33.87 -14.66
CA ASP A 836 52.81 34.55 -14.54
C ASP A 836 53.95 33.60 -14.94
N PHE A 837 53.91 32.32 -14.55
CA PHE A 837 54.84 31.30 -15.05
C PHE A 837 54.82 31.16 -16.59
N LEU A 838 53.63 31.15 -17.20
CA LEU A 838 53.52 31.05 -18.67
C LEU A 838 53.96 32.33 -19.39
N LYS A 839 53.87 33.51 -18.75
CA LYS A 839 54.49 34.76 -19.23
C LYS A 839 56.01 34.70 -19.11
N ASP A 840 56.55 34.20 -18.00
CA ASP A 840 57.99 34.00 -17.77
C ASP A 840 58.60 32.99 -18.75
N CYS A 841 57.80 32.08 -19.31
CA CYS A 841 58.19 31.18 -20.42
C CYS A 841 58.37 31.91 -21.77
N GLY A 842 58.08 33.20 -21.86
CA GLY A 842 58.24 34.02 -23.07
C GLY A 842 57.04 34.02 -24.02
N LEU A 843 55.87 33.53 -23.58
CA LEU A 843 54.64 33.50 -24.38
C LEU A 843 53.95 34.88 -24.40
N SER A 844 53.37 35.26 -25.54
CA SER A 844 52.57 36.49 -25.65
C SER A 844 51.22 36.34 -24.94
N LEU A 845 50.56 37.48 -24.64
CA LEU A 845 49.20 37.46 -24.06
C LEU A 845 48.19 36.77 -25.00
N ASP A 846 48.35 36.90 -26.31
CA ASP A 846 47.46 36.28 -27.30
C ASP A 846 47.70 34.76 -27.41
N GLN A 847 48.97 34.34 -27.42
CA GLN A 847 49.34 32.91 -27.34
C GLN A 847 48.79 32.29 -26.04
N LEU A 848 48.92 32.99 -24.91
CA LEU A 848 48.40 32.54 -23.62
C LEU A 848 46.86 32.48 -23.60
N ARG A 849 46.17 33.47 -24.21
CA ARG A 849 44.72 33.46 -24.40
C ARG A 849 44.29 32.23 -25.21
N GLN A 850 44.96 31.96 -26.33
CA GLN A 850 44.74 30.77 -27.16
C GLN A 850 44.97 29.47 -26.39
N MET A 851 46.07 29.36 -25.62
CA MET A 851 46.37 28.17 -24.82
C MET A 851 45.32 27.89 -23.74
N ILE A 852 44.88 28.92 -23.01
CA ILE A 852 43.87 28.78 -21.95
C ILE A 852 42.48 28.49 -22.52
N MET A 853 42.09 29.11 -23.64
CA MET A 853 40.87 28.71 -24.37
C MET A 853 40.97 27.31 -24.98
N GLY A 854 42.17 26.87 -25.33
CA GLY A 854 42.47 25.51 -25.80
C GLY A 854 42.27 24.47 -24.70
N CYS A 855 42.96 24.65 -23.57
CA CYS A 855 43.08 23.73 -22.45
C CYS A 855 43.06 24.51 -21.12
N PRO A 856 41.89 24.87 -20.56
CA PRO A 856 41.79 25.62 -19.30
C PRO A 856 42.46 24.94 -18.10
N GLN A 857 42.62 23.61 -18.17
CA GLN A 857 43.22 22.76 -17.15
C GLN A 857 44.61 23.25 -16.70
N LEU A 858 45.33 23.98 -17.58
CA LEU A 858 46.60 24.65 -17.28
C LEU A 858 46.55 25.53 -16.01
N LEU A 859 45.39 26.07 -15.62
CA LEU A 859 45.23 26.95 -14.47
C LEU A 859 45.11 26.21 -13.12
N ALA A 860 45.07 24.87 -13.14
CA ALA A 860 44.89 24.01 -11.97
C ALA A 860 45.92 22.87 -11.86
N LEU A 861 47.00 22.93 -12.64
CA LEU A 861 48.11 21.97 -12.57
C LEU A 861 49.03 22.27 -11.37
N ASN A 862 50.15 21.53 -11.29
CA ASN A 862 51.26 21.88 -10.42
C ASN A 862 52.32 22.66 -11.22
N VAL A 863 52.45 23.96 -10.93
CA VAL A 863 53.40 24.88 -11.58
C VAL A 863 54.83 24.35 -11.60
N ASP A 864 55.29 23.62 -10.57
CA ASP A 864 56.67 23.13 -10.52
C ASP A 864 56.87 21.88 -11.39
N ILE A 865 55.84 21.05 -11.58
CA ILE A 865 55.84 19.98 -12.60
C ILE A 865 55.78 20.59 -14.02
N MET A 866 55.04 21.69 -14.20
CA MET A 866 55.05 22.42 -15.47
C MET A 866 56.42 23.01 -15.79
N LYS A 867 57.13 23.63 -14.82
CA LYS A 867 58.52 24.10 -14.99
C LYS A 867 59.46 22.99 -15.46
N LEU A 868 59.41 21.81 -14.82
CA LEU A 868 60.24 20.66 -15.22
C LEU A 868 59.92 20.19 -16.64
N SER A 869 58.64 20.18 -17.01
CA SER A 869 58.17 19.75 -18.34
C SER A 869 58.52 20.77 -19.43
N PHE A 870 58.43 22.07 -19.14
CA PHE A 870 58.83 23.16 -20.02
C PHE A 870 60.35 23.17 -20.24
N ASN A 871 61.14 22.99 -19.16
CA ASN A 871 62.59 22.87 -19.27
C ASN A 871 62.97 21.72 -20.20
N PHE A 872 62.37 20.53 -20.02
CA PHE A 872 62.59 19.38 -20.91
C PHE A 872 62.20 19.67 -22.38
N PHE A 873 61.08 20.34 -22.61
CA PHE A 873 60.59 20.72 -23.94
C PHE A 873 61.58 21.63 -24.68
N ILE A 874 62.19 22.60 -23.98
CA ILE A 874 63.17 23.52 -24.58
C ILE A 874 64.57 22.89 -24.68
N THR A 875 65.05 22.17 -23.67
CA THR A 875 66.47 21.72 -23.60
C THR A 875 66.73 20.33 -24.16
N GLU A 876 65.84 19.35 -23.95
CA GLU A 876 66.01 17.98 -24.45
C GLU A 876 65.23 17.76 -25.76
N MET A 877 64.02 18.32 -25.92
CA MET A 877 63.23 18.17 -27.16
C MET A 877 63.55 19.21 -28.24
N GLY A 878 64.11 20.38 -27.88
CA GLY A 878 64.53 21.42 -28.83
C GLY A 878 63.43 22.03 -29.69
N ARG A 879 62.17 22.03 -29.25
CA ARG A 879 61.00 22.45 -30.05
C ARG A 879 60.68 23.95 -29.91
N PRO A 880 60.05 24.57 -30.94
CA PRO A 880 59.60 25.95 -30.88
C PRO A 880 58.44 26.13 -29.90
N LEU A 881 58.23 27.34 -29.37
CA LEU A 881 57.10 27.64 -28.49
C LEU A 881 55.74 27.47 -29.17
N ASP A 882 55.64 27.66 -30.49
CA ASP A 882 54.37 27.56 -31.22
C ASP A 882 53.80 26.12 -31.23
N ASP A 883 54.65 25.09 -31.14
CA ASP A 883 54.22 23.69 -30.93
C ASP A 883 53.42 23.55 -29.62
N LEU A 884 53.84 24.26 -28.56
CA LEU A 884 53.23 24.27 -27.24
C LEU A 884 51.95 25.11 -27.21
N VAL A 885 51.88 26.17 -28.03
CA VAL A 885 50.65 26.97 -28.24
C VAL A 885 49.61 26.20 -29.05
N ALA A 886 50.04 25.37 -30.00
CA ALA A 886 49.18 24.49 -30.78
C ALA A 886 48.68 23.28 -29.95
N PHE A 887 49.49 22.75 -29.03
CA PHE A 887 49.12 21.63 -28.15
C PHE A 887 49.37 21.94 -26.66
N PRO A 888 48.58 22.85 -26.04
CA PRO A 888 48.73 23.21 -24.63
C PRO A 888 48.54 22.03 -23.67
N ALA A 889 47.81 20.99 -24.11
CA ALA A 889 47.65 19.74 -23.38
C ALA A 889 48.97 18.98 -23.13
N PHE A 890 50.10 19.37 -23.74
CA PHE A 890 51.44 18.86 -23.40
C PHE A 890 51.67 18.79 -21.87
N PHE A 891 51.28 19.83 -21.13
CA PHE A 891 51.45 19.91 -19.68
C PHE A 891 50.57 18.96 -18.86
N THR A 892 49.54 18.33 -19.44
CA THR A 892 48.69 17.36 -18.73
C THR A 892 49.22 15.92 -18.81
N TYR A 893 50.29 15.66 -19.58
CA TYR A 893 50.93 14.34 -19.67
C TYR A 893 52.08 14.20 -18.68
N GLY A 894 52.27 12.99 -18.14
CA GLY A 894 53.35 12.71 -17.19
C GLY A 894 54.73 12.76 -17.86
N LEU A 895 55.62 13.61 -17.31
CA LEU A 895 56.95 13.87 -17.88
C LEU A 895 57.81 12.61 -18.00
N GLU A 896 58.00 11.87 -16.90
CA GLU A 896 58.82 10.65 -16.88
C GLU A 896 58.08 9.42 -17.42
N SER A 897 56.76 9.36 -17.27
CA SER A 897 55.95 8.19 -17.66
C SER A 897 55.58 8.17 -19.14
N THR A 898 55.35 9.33 -19.75
CA THR A 898 54.74 9.43 -21.09
C THR A 898 55.57 10.28 -22.03
N ILE A 899 55.92 11.51 -21.64
CA ILE A 899 56.60 12.45 -22.54
C ILE A 899 58.02 11.95 -22.88
N LYS A 900 58.85 11.68 -21.85
CA LYS A 900 60.24 11.21 -22.03
C LYS A 900 60.34 9.87 -22.78
N PRO A 901 59.57 8.81 -22.44
CA PRO A 901 59.64 7.56 -23.17
C PRO A 901 59.23 7.68 -24.64
N ARG A 902 58.08 8.33 -24.92
CA ARG A 902 57.59 8.47 -26.29
C ARG A 902 58.52 9.34 -27.15
N HIS A 903 58.99 10.48 -26.63
CA HIS A 903 59.98 11.31 -27.33
C HIS A 903 61.27 10.54 -27.65
N ARG A 904 61.82 9.78 -26.69
CA ARG A 904 63.02 8.94 -26.92
C ARG A 904 62.80 7.84 -27.96
N MET A 905 61.59 7.30 -28.09
CA MET A 905 61.26 6.32 -29.13
C MET A 905 61.15 6.96 -30.52
N VAL A 906 60.43 8.08 -30.64
CA VAL A 906 60.31 8.88 -31.88
C VAL A 906 61.70 9.33 -32.38
N ALA A 907 62.51 9.90 -31.49
CA ALA A 907 63.86 10.36 -31.81
C ALA A 907 64.81 9.23 -32.25
N ARG A 908 64.65 8.00 -31.73
CA ARG A 908 65.43 6.83 -32.18
C ARG A 908 65.06 6.35 -33.60
N LYS A 909 63.80 6.48 -34.01
CA LYS A 909 63.40 6.23 -35.41
C LYS A 909 63.70 7.43 -36.35
N GLY A 910 64.05 8.60 -35.80
CA GLY A 910 64.29 9.81 -36.60
C GLY A 910 63.03 10.41 -37.21
N LEU A 911 61.85 10.17 -36.60
CA LEU A 911 60.57 10.66 -37.09
C LEU A 911 60.28 12.08 -36.60
N GLU A 912 59.86 12.97 -37.50
CA GLU A 912 59.29 14.27 -37.15
C GLU A 912 57.76 14.17 -37.07
N CYS A 913 57.17 14.63 -35.96
CA CYS A 913 55.73 14.55 -35.72
C CYS A 913 55.25 15.71 -34.82
N SER A 914 53.95 16.01 -34.85
CA SER A 914 53.34 16.96 -33.91
C SER A 914 53.27 16.39 -32.49
N LEU A 915 53.18 17.27 -31.48
CA LEU A 915 52.94 16.85 -30.09
C LEU A 915 51.63 16.07 -29.94
N ALA A 916 50.58 16.50 -30.64
CA ALA A 916 49.28 15.83 -30.65
C ALA A 916 49.39 14.39 -31.17
N TRP A 917 50.12 14.14 -32.26
CA TRP A 917 50.30 12.78 -32.80
C TRP A 917 51.09 11.86 -31.85
N MET A 918 52.07 12.42 -31.12
CA MET A 918 52.90 11.67 -30.16
C MET A 918 52.17 11.37 -28.83
N LEU A 919 51.34 12.30 -28.34
CA LEU A 919 50.78 12.24 -26.98
C LEU A 919 49.28 11.90 -26.95
N ASN A 920 48.48 12.35 -27.93
CA ASN A 920 47.02 12.15 -27.96
C ASN A 920 46.62 10.77 -28.49
N CYS A 921 47.14 9.72 -27.83
CA CYS A 921 46.83 8.31 -28.12
C CYS A 921 47.19 7.42 -26.92
N SER A 922 46.52 6.27 -26.78
CA SER A 922 46.86 5.25 -25.78
C SER A 922 48.25 4.65 -26.03
N ASP A 923 48.87 4.08 -25.01
CA ASP A 923 50.20 3.45 -25.17
C ASP A 923 50.20 2.30 -26.17
N GLU A 924 49.08 1.61 -26.36
CA GLU A 924 48.96 0.53 -27.36
C GLU A 924 48.86 1.09 -28.78
N LYS A 925 48.05 2.13 -29.02
CA LYS A 925 48.01 2.84 -30.31
C LYS A 925 49.35 3.53 -30.61
N PHE A 926 50.08 3.98 -29.58
CA PHE A 926 51.44 4.50 -29.73
C PHE A 926 52.46 3.42 -30.11
N LYS A 927 52.43 2.21 -29.51
CA LYS A 927 53.27 1.08 -29.95
C LYS A 927 53.03 0.75 -31.42
N GLN A 928 51.76 0.61 -31.81
CA GLN A 928 51.36 0.32 -33.20
C GLN A 928 51.88 1.41 -34.16
N ARG A 929 51.74 2.70 -33.80
CA ARG A 929 52.34 3.84 -34.53
C ARG A 929 53.86 3.75 -34.67
N MET A 930 54.56 3.11 -33.72
CA MET A 930 56.00 2.91 -33.73
C MET A 930 56.46 1.63 -34.47
N ASP A 931 55.55 0.73 -34.82
CA ASP A 931 55.86 -0.43 -35.68
C ASP A 931 56.01 0.01 -37.15
N TYR A 932 55.19 0.95 -37.63
CA TYR A 932 55.29 1.52 -38.99
C TYR A 932 56.54 2.38 -39.21
N ASP A 933 56.99 2.50 -40.46
CA ASP A 933 58.18 3.28 -40.85
C ASP A 933 57.86 4.68 -41.43
N THR A 934 56.59 4.99 -41.70
CA THR A 934 56.12 6.29 -42.19
C THR A 934 54.81 6.70 -41.54
N ILE A 935 54.59 8.00 -41.33
CA ILE A 935 53.35 8.54 -40.78
C ILE A 935 52.35 8.75 -41.93
N GLU A 936 51.19 8.09 -41.88
CA GLU A 936 50.09 8.29 -42.83
C GLU A 936 49.23 9.50 -42.42
N LEU A 937 48.73 10.24 -43.42
CA LEU A 937 48.10 11.56 -43.21
C LEU A 937 46.71 11.51 -42.57
N ASP A 938 45.99 10.39 -42.70
CA ASP A 938 44.60 10.26 -42.26
C ASP A 938 44.45 10.00 -40.74
N GLU A 939 45.56 9.80 -40.00
CA GLU A 939 45.58 9.52 -38.56
C GLU A 939 45.58 10.77 -37.64
N MET A 940 45.28 11.96 -38.20
CA MET A 940 45.50 13.25 -37.53
C MET A 940 44.28 13.87 -36.80
N GLU A 941 43.09 13.28 -36.84
CA GLU A 941 41.92 13.85 -36.14
C GLU A 941 42.00 13.69 -34.59
N PRO A 942 41.73 14.74 -33.80
CA PRO A 942 41.72 14.67 -32.34
C PRO A 942 40.35 14.24 -31.79
N GLU A 943 40.33 13.15 -31.01
CA GLU A 943 39.15 12.74 -30.24
C GLU A 943 38.78 13.80 -29.17
N PRO A 944 37.48 14.06 -28.91
CA PRO A 944 37.04 15.08 -27.96
C PRO A 944 37.33 14.69 -26.51
N LEU A 945 37.81 15.65 -25.70
CA LEU A 945 38.29 15.43 -24.33
C LEU A 945 37.25 14.91 -23.30
N PHE A 946 35.97 14.91 -23.66
CA PHE A 946 34.88 14.39 -22.83
C PHE A 946 33.74 13.90 -23.73
N ASP A 947 33.49 12.59 -23.72
CA ASP A 947 32.32 11.99 -24.35
C ASP A 947 31.30 11.55 -23.29
N MET A 948 30.05 12.02 -23.44
CA MET A 948 28.90 11.62 -22.62
C MET A 948 28.60 10.12 -22.70
N ASN A 949 29.04 9.42 -23.75
CA ASN A 949 28.90 7.97 -23.88
C ASN A 949 29.63 7.21 -22.75
N THR A 950 30.70 7.77 -22.16
CA THR A 950 31.39 7.18 -21.00
C THR A 950 30.52 7.09 -19.73
N LEU A 951 29.41 7.84 -19.66
CA LEU A 951 28.38 7.71 -18.61
C LEU A 951 27.31 6.66 -18.96
N MET A 952 27.30 6.18 -20.21
CA MET A 952 26.32 5.24 -20.78
C MET A 952 26.90 3.84 -21.01
N GLU A 953 28.22 3.68 -20.95
CA GLU A 953 28.93 2.42 -21.19
C GLU A 953 28.48 1.25 -20.29
N ALA A 954 28.60 0.04 -20.86
CA ALA A 954 28.32 -1.19 -20.15
C ALA A 954 29.44 -1.47 -19.13
N ARG A 955 29.05 -1.85 -17.91
CA ARG A 955 29.99 -2.14 -16.82
C ARG A 955 30.83 -3.38 -17.15
N SER A 956 32.14 -3.24 -17.13
CA SER A 956 33.03 -4.37 -16.84
C SER A 956 32.80 -4.80 -15.39
N ASP A 957 32.58 -6.10 -15.17
CA ASP A 957 32.37 -6.67 -13.83
C ASP A 957 33.69 -6.98 -13.10
N ASP A 958 34.79 -6.33 -13.48
CA ASP A 958 36.11 -6.47 -12.85
C ASP A 958 36.79 -5.10 -12.64
N SER A 959 36.47 -4.48 -11.50
CA SER A 959 37.31 -3.48 -10.85
C SER A 959 36.94 -3.47 -9.37
N GLY A 960 37.87 -3.91 -8.53
CA GLY A 960 37.68 -3.95 -7.08
C GLY A 960 37.59 -2.52 -6.51
N SER A 961 36.71 -2.33 -5.52
CA SER A 961 36.56 -1.04 -4.86
C SER A 961 37.74 -0.75 -3.93
N GLU A 962 38.80 -0.14 -4.45
CA GLU A 962 39.76 0.60 -3.62
C GLU A 962 39.10 1.90 -3.18
N TYR A 963 38.90 2.05 -1.87
CA TYR A 963 38.35 3.25 -1.26
C TYR A 963 39.52 4.13 -0.83
N GLU A 964 39.76 5.23 -1.55
CA GLU A 964 40.49 6.36 -0.99
C GLU A 964 39.48 7.23 -0.22
N ASP A 965 39.53 7.18 1.11
CA ASP A 965 38.80 8.13 1.96
C ASP A 965 39.42 9.53 1.82
N SER A 966 38.77 10.41 1.05
CA SER A 966 38.98 11.86 1.11
C SER A 966 37.88 12.46 1.99
N ASP A 967 38.03 12.32 3.31
CA ASP A 967 37.28 13.11 4.30
C ASP A 967 37.83 14.56 4.27
N ASP A 968 37.47 15.31 3.23
CA ASP A 968 37.68 16.76 3.15
C ASP A 968 36.57 17.47 3.94
N ASP A 969 36.83 17.74 5.22
CA ASP A 969 35.99 18.59 6.07
C ASP A 969 35.94 20.02 5.52
N TYR A 970 34.82 20.38 4.89
CA TYR A 970 34.50 21.77 4.54
C TYR A 970 34.01 22.52 5.79
N GLU A 971 34.95 23.02 6.60
CA GLU A 971 34.71 24.18 7.46
C GLU A 971 34.55 25.45 6.59
N ASP A 972 33.46 26.20 6.79
CA ASP A 972 33.17 27.53 6.22
C ASP A 972 32.23 28.30 7.19
#